data_AF-E3JDK3-F1
#
_entry.id   AF-E3JDK3-F1
#
_cell.length_a   1.000
_cell.length_b   1.000
_cell.length_c   1.000
_cell.angle_alpha   90.00
_cell.angle_beta   90.00
_cell.angle_gamma   90.00
#
_symmetry.space_group_name_H-M   'P 1'
#
loop_
_entity.id
_entity.type
_entity.pdbx_description
1 polymer ?
#
loop_
_entity_poly.entity_id
_entity_poly.type
_entity_poly.pdbx_seq_one_letter_code
_entity_poly.pdbx_strand_id
1 'polypeptide(L)'
;MTTHEPASQAVDGSVPDQRTDPDEATPTATGDLAATAETPSAGASAATGLDVVGSQAPHADTSAWAAPAGRDGVGGSWAAVDGLATGAVAGQGVVVLAPDGPLEPADGQRQDDAGRWPDPAGTDDAAGGADGGGPGRRGFLARLAWGHQDDPRWARPGLWLLLAATALLYLWGLGRSGWANDFYSAAAQAGSASWKAMFYGSSDAGNAITVDKPPVAMWLMSLSVRIFGLSSWSILVPEALCGVASVGLLYATVRRAFNPAAGLIAGAVLATTPVAVLMFRFNNPDALLVLLLVGAAYATLRAVERASARWLVLAGVLVGFGFLTKMLQAFLIVPVLALVYLVAAPTTWWRRVRHVLASGLALVVSGGWFVAVVALVPASDRPYIGGSQHNSLWELTFGYNGLGRLTGNETGSVGGGGARAGAAAGGRTFGPPSQGGGWGQTGWGRMFNSEIGGQVAWLLPAALALLIAGLVVTARRGRTDRARAAFLVWGGWLVVTGAVFSQMQGIFHPYYTVALAPAIGALVGMGAVMLWEHRSHPAASLTLAAVTAGTTWWCARLLGRTSGWHTWLRPTVLVVGFAAAVLLIGLPRLTARAGLAVAGLALVVGLAGPTSYALATADSPHTGAIPSAGPTAAATRPGGGPGGFGGFGQGRGLGQGRGFGQGGTNGFPGFGAPGGAPTLPGGGTGQGGTGGQGGTGQGGGRFGGLAGGMGGGMGGLLGGTTPGADLTATLKKNASAYRWAAATVGSENAAGYQLATREPVMAIGGFNGTDPSPTLAQFQQYVAAGKIHYFIGGGLSGSGNGGSQSAAAIAAWVQQNFTATTVDGVTVYDLTATATATTSATTTTARAT
;
A
#
# COMPACT_ATOMS: atom_id res chain seq x y z
N MET A 1 10.07 -32.91 -80.08
CA MET A 1 10.98 -32.64 -78.96
C MET A 1 10.81 -31.16 -78.63
N THR A 2 9.95 -30.80 -77.66
CA THR A 2 10.22 -30.65 -76.20
C THR A 2 10.95 -29.32 -75.88
N THR A 3 10.46 -28.39 -75.04
CA THR A 3 9.20 -28.32 -74.24
C THR A 3 8.96 -26.90 -73.64
N HIS A 4 7.69 -26.48 -73.54
CA HIS A 4 7.10 -25.42 -72.66
C HIS A 4 7.42 -23.91 -72.85
N GLU A 5 6.70 -23.06 -72.09
CA GLU A 5 6.18 -21.71 -72.43
C GLU A 5 6.44 -20.60 -71.36
N PRO A 6 6.14 -19.29 -71.61
CA PRO A 6 6.90 -18.15 -71.02
C PRO A 6 6.08 -16.98 -70.36
N ALA A 7 6.77 -15.82 -70.16
CA ALA A 7 6.29 -14.41 -70.01
C ALA A 7 5.94 -13.86 -68.58
N SER A 8 6.11 -12.56 -68.23
CA SER A 8 6.91 -11.42 -68.76
C SER A 8 6.86 -10.10 -67.92
N GLN A 9 7.97 -9.32 -67.83
CA GLN A 9 8.10 -7.83 -67.64
C GLN A 9 7.61 -7.14 -66.31
N ALA A 10 8.06 -5.92 -65.88
CA ALA A 10 9.31 -5.11 -66.07
C ALA A 10 9.35 -3.79 -65.20
N VAL A 11 10.56 -3.34 -64.77
CA VAL A 11 11.08 -1.92 -64.61
C VAL A 11 10.42 -0.94 -63.58
N ASP A 12 10.99 0.20 -63.12
CA ASP A 12 12.29 0.63 -62.48
C ASP A 12 12.19 2.16 -62.08
N GLY A 13 13.13 2.75 -61.30
CA GLY A 13 13.31 4.24 -61.21
C GLY A 13 13.56 4.90 -59.82
N SER A 14 14.19 6.11 -59.77
CA SER A 14 14.75 6.73 -58.54
C SER A 14 14.99 8.28 -58.55
N VAL A 15 14.88 8.97 -57.37
CA VAL A 15 15.84 9.89 -56.64
C VAL A 15 16.67 10.96 -57.44
N PRO A 16 17.07 12.22 -56.98
CA PRO A 16 16.94 13.00 -55.70
C PRO A 16 16.63 14.57 -55.78
N ASP A 17 16.69 15.25 -54.60
CA ASP A 17 17.29 16.59 -54.26
C ASP A 17 16.57 17.98 -54.36
N GLN A 18 17.21 19.01 -53.75
CA GLN A 18 16.71 20.34 -53.29
C GLN A 18 16.96 21.57 -54.21
N ARG A 19 16.14 22.65 -54.12
CA ARG A 19 16.45 23.99 -53.51
C ARG A 19 15.58 25.20 -53.97
N THR A 20 15.46 26.19 -53.07
CA THR A 20 15.27 27.67 -53.22
C THR A 20 13.97 28.31 -53.77
N ASP A 21 13.54 29.36 -53.03
CA ASP A 21 12.59 30.47 -53.34
C ASP A 21 13.12 31.45 -54.45
N PRO A 22 12.43 32.53 -54.94
CA PRO A 22 11.34 33.32 -54.29
C PRO A 22 10.25 34.04 -55.16
N ASP A 23 9.41 34.83 -54.47
CA ASP A 23 8.69 36.09 -54.80
C ASP A 23 7.51 36.28 -55.81
N GLU A 24 6.45 36.90 -55.28
CA GLU A 24 5.47 37.92 -55.79
C GLU A 24 4.38 37.73 -56.90
N ALA A 25 3.31 38.55 -56.71
CA ALA A 25 2.33 39.13 -57.67
C ALA A 25 1.04 38.39 -58.16
N THR A 26 -0.08 38.66 -57.44
CA THR A 26 -1.41 39.25 -57.82
C THR A 26 -1.87 39.43 -59.31
N PRO A 27 -3.14 39.83 -59.67
CA PRO A 27 -4.23 40.45 -58.86
C PRO A 27 -5.72 40.02 -59.09
N THR A 28 -6.62 40.71 -58.34
CA THR A 28 -8.08 40.98 -58.48
C THR A 28 -9.06 40.23 -57.54
N ALA A 29 -10.24 40.75 -57.17
CA ALA A 29 -10.74 42.14 -56.96
C ALA A 29 -12.17 42.14 -56.31
N THR A 30 -12.60 43.28 -55.71
CA THR A 30 -13.94 43.54 -55.07
C THR A 30 -14.31 42.66 -53.86
N GLY A 31 -14.85 43.14 -52.72
CA GLY A 31 -15.13 44.51 -52.21
C GLY A 31 -16.24 44.48 -51.13
N ASP A 32 -16.42 45.45 -50.21
CA ASP A 32 -15.54 46.56 -49.79
C ASP A 32 -16.08 47.27 -48.50
N LEU A 33 -15.26 48.13 -47.85
CA LEU A 33 -15.56 49.12 -46.78
C LEU A 33 -16.14 48.62 -45.41
N ALA A 34 -15.85 49.17 -44.22
CA ALA A 34 -14.90 50.17 -43.67
C ALA A 34 -14.79 49.92 -42.12
N ALA A 35 -13.64 49.98 -41.43
CA ALA A 35 -12.89 51.15 -40.89
C ALA A 35 -13.70 52.06 -39.90
N THR A 36 -13.22 52.55 -38.74
CA THR A 36 -11.93 52.39 -38.00
C THR A 36 -12.01 52.90 -36.53
N ALA A 37 -11.31 52.19 -35.61
CA ALA A 37 -10.39 52.69 -34.55
C ALA A 37 -10.81 53.58 -33.33
N GLU A 38 -9.89 53.54 -32.34
CA GLU A 38 -9.59 54.45 -31.19
C GLU A 38 -10.44 54.47 -29.89
N THR A 39 -9.75 54.92 -28.82
CA THR A 39 -10.16 55.15 -27.41
C THR A 39 -9.55 56.51 -26.99
N PRO A 40 -9.74 57.10 -25.77
CA PRO A 40 -10.62 56.79 -24.63
C PRO A 40 -11.46 58.02 -24.17
N SER A 41 -12.18 57.97 -23.03
CA SER A 41 -12.47 59.11 -22.09
C SER A 41 -13.47 58.72 -20.97
N ALA A 42 -13.89 59.66 -20.11
CA ALA A 42 -14.59 59.40 -18.83
C ALA A 42 -15.67 60.45 -18.43
N GLY A 43 -16.56 60.08 -17.50
CA GLY A 43 -17.58 60.91 -16.81
C GLY A 43 -18.71 60.01 -16.25
N ALA A 44 -19.05 59.99 -14.96
CA ALA A 44 -19.70 61.01 -14.10
C ALA A 44 -21.24 61.10 -14.33
N SER A 45 -22.15 61.15 -13.32
CA SER A 45 -22.02 61.26 -11.84
C SER A 45 -23.28 60.71 -11.09
N ALA A 46 -23.49 61.12 -9.81
CA ALA A 46 -24.58 60.80 -8.85
C ALA A 46 -24.50 59.41 -8.14
N ALA A 47 -24.14 59.22 -6.86
CA ALA A 47 -23.88 60.05 -5.66
C ALA A 47 -25.02 60.23 -4.63
N THR A 48 -24.95 59.50 -3.50
CA THR A 48 -25.30 59.84 -2.09
C THR A 48 -25.07 58.59 -1.20
N GLY A 49 -24.34 58.57 -0.08
CA GLY A 49 -23.40 59.55 0.50
C GLY A 49 -23.06 59.26 1.98
N LEU A 50 -21.78 59.47 2.39
CA LEU A 50 -21.23 59.66 3.76
C LEU A 50 -21.36 58.47 4.76
N ASP A 51 -20.47 58.21 5.75
CA ASP A 51 -19.06 58.52 6.06
C ASP A 51 -18.54 57.35 6.95
N VAL A 52 -17.29 56.85 6.98
CA VAL A 52 -15.91 57.42 7.01
C VAL A 52 -15.47 57.99 8.37
N VAL A 53 -14.84 57.15 9.21
CA VAL A 53 -13.63 57.33 10.08
C VAL A 53 -13.32 55.94 10.69
N GLY A 54 -12.08 55.45 10.89
CA GLY A 54 -10.75 55.99 10.54
C GLY A 54 -9.75 55.96 11.71
N SER A 55 -9.11 54.81 12.00
CA SER A 55 -8.03 54.73 13.01
C SER A 55 -7.00 53.61 12.73
N GLN A 56 -5.82 53.73 13.32
CA GLN A 56 -4.64 52.88 13.07
C GLN A 56 -4.53 51.67 14.04
N ALA A 57 -3.55 50.79 13.77
CA ALA A 57 -3.05 49.70 14.64
C ALA A 57 -2.33 50.26 15.91
N PRO A 58 -1.80 49.48 16.89
CA PRO A 58 -1.35 48.07 16.82
C PRO A 58 -1.43 47.17 18.10
N HIS A 59 -0.83 45.97 17.99
CA HIS A 59 -0.26 45.07 19.04
C HIS A 59 -1.14 44.24 20.01
N ALA A 60 -0.66 43.00 20.21
CA ALA A 60 -0.82 42.10 21.37
C ALA A 60 -2.24 41.52 21.66
N ASP A 61 -2.41 40.43 22.42
CA ASP A 61 -1.44 39.57 23.13
C ASP A 61 -1.89 38.08 23.18
N THR A 62 -1.07 37.24 23.82
CA THR A 62 -1.26 35.81 24.06
C THR A 62 -1.84 35.50 25.45
N SER A 63 -2.77 34.54 25.53
CA SER A 63 -3.08 33.71 26.72
C SER A 63 -4.11 32.65 26.31
N ALA A 64 -3.88 31.35 26.53
CA ALA A 64 -3.75 30.64 27.81
C ALA A 64 -5.07 30.63 28.61
N TRP A 65 -5.83 29.54 28.48
CA TRP A 65 -6.94 29.20 29.38
C TRP A 65 -6.66 27.86 30.06
N ALA A 66 -6.58 27.89 31.38
CA ALA A 66 -6.32 26.71 32.22
C ALA A 66 -7.63 25.96 32.55
N ALA A 67 -7.49 24.66 32.86
CA ALA A 67 -8.60 23.87 33.37
C ALA A 67 -8.81 24.10 34.88
N PRO A 68 -10.07 24.14 35.37
CA PRO A 68 -10.37 23.90 36.78
C PRO A 68 -10.49 22.39 37.03
N ALA A 69 -9.94 21.92 38.15
CA ALA A 69 -10.22 20.58 38.68
C ALA A 69 -11.34 20.67 39.74
N GLY A 70 -12.28 19.73 39.70
CA GLY A 70 -13.33 19.59 40.69
C GLY A 70 -13.88 18.17 40.69
N ARG A 71 -13.96 17.53 41.86
CA ARG A 71 -14.61 16.23 42.04
C ARG A 71 -16.05 16.46 42.48
N ASP A 72 -16.98 15.66 41.98
CA ASP A 72 -17.57 14.55 42.75
C ASP A 72 -18.60 13.81 41.87
N GLY A 73 -18.93 12.56 42.24
CA GLY A 73 -19.65 11.65 41.34
C GLY A 73 -20.93 11.06 41.93
N VAL A 74 -22.00 11.07 41.14
CA VAL A 74 -23.20 10.25 41.33
C VAL A 74 -23.59 9.64 39.98
N GLY A 75 -24.00 8.37 39.96
CA GLY A 75 -24.38 7.67 38.73
C GLY A 75 -25.78 8.06 38.24
N GLY A 76 -25.95 8.16 36.91
CA GLY A 76 -27.25 8.38 36.27
C GLY A 76 -27.36 7.57 34.97
N SER A 77 -28.45 6.82 34.81
CA SER A 77 -28.70 5.99 33.63
C SER A 77 -29.37 6.79 32.51
N TRP A 78 -28.76 6.83 31.32
CA TRP A 78 -29.41 7.39 30.14
C TRP A 78 -30.22 6.32 29.40
N ALA A 79 -31.54 6.40 29.57
CA ALA A 79 -32.52 5.67 28.77
C ALA A 79 -32.70 6.32 27.38
N ALA A 80 -33.44 5.65 26.50
CA ALA A 80 -33.65 6.11 25.12
C ALA A 80 -34.59 7.32 25.03
N VAL A 81 -34.43 8.11 23.96
CA VAL A 81 -35.43 9.07 23.47
C VAL A 81 -35.63 8.81 21.97
N ASP A 82 -36.82 8.32 21.62
CA ASP A 82 -37.37 8.34 20.26
C ASP A 82 -38.40 9.49 20.18
N GLY A 83 -38.46 10.20 19.05
CA GLY A 83 -39.40 11.29 18.79
C GLY A 83 -38.88 12.25 17.72
N LEU A 84 -39.27 12.10 16.45
CA LEU A 84 -40.52 12.59 15.84
C LEU A 84 -40.55 14.11 15.59
N ALA A 85 -40.27 14.50 14.34
CA ALA A 85 -40.72 15.74 13.72
C ALA A 85 -40.66 15.66 12.18
N THR A 86 -41.60 14.94 11.56
CA THR A 86 -41.79 14.96 10.09
C THR A 86 -42.96 15.87 9.72
N GLY A 87 -42.68 17.02 9.13
CA GLY A 87 -43.71 17.85 8.51
C GLY A 87 -44.18 17.25 7.18
N ALA A 88 -45.50 17.19 6.96
CA ALA A 88 -46.11 16.74 5.72
C ALA A 88 -47.08 17.80 5.20
N VAL A 89 -47.22 17.91 3.87
CA VAL A 89 -48.14 18.84 3.20
C VAL A 89 -48.82 18.10 2.05
N ALA A 90 -50.15 18.30 1.96
CA ALA A 90 -51.09 17.72 0.99
C ALA A 90 -51.24 16.17 1.01
N GLY A 91 -52.43 15.60 0.82
CA GLY A 91 -53.75 16.25 0.69
C GLY A 91 -54.60 15.60 -0.41
N GLN A 92 -55.82 15.20 -0.05
CA GLN A 92 -56.81 14.51 -0.89
C GLN A 92 -56.42 13.06 -1.30
N GLY A 93 -57.31 12.07 -1.31
CA GLY A 93 -58.66 12.05 -0.73
C GLY A 93 -59.71 11.32 -1.56
N VAL A 94 -59.59 9.99 -1.73
CA VAL A 94 -60.68 9.14 -2.29
C VAL A 94 -60.75 7.84 -1.49
N VAL A 95 -61.97 7.43 -1.14
CA VAL A 95 -62.30 6.11 -0.56
C VAL A 95 -63.30 5.43 -1.50
N VAL A 96 -63.01 4.20 -1.92
CA VAL A 96 -63.99 3.30 -2.58
C VAL A 96 -63.82 1.91 -1.97
N LEU A 97 -64.95 1.19 -1.88
CA LEU A 97 -65.13 -0.04 -1.11
C LEU A 97 -64.68 -1.29 -1.86
N ALA A 98 -64.37 -2.35 -1.13
CA ALA A 98 -64.48 -3.73 -1.62
C ALA A 98 -65.89 -4.28 -1.36
N PRO A 99 -66.36 -5.23 -2.17
CA PRO A 99 -66.96 -6.42 -1.59
C PRO A 99 -66.55 -7.75 -2.26
N ASP A 100 -66.48 -8.78 -1.42
CA ASP A 100 -67.01 -10.16 -1.57
C ASP A 100 -66.78 -11.03 -2.83
N GLY A 101 -66.59 -12.33 -2.57
CA GLY A 101 -67.09 -13.41 -3.45
C GLY A 101 -66.05 -14.45 -3.90
N PRO A 102 -66.15 -15.72 -3.45
CA PRO A 102 -65.26 -16.81 -3.90
C PRO A 102 -65.87 -17.62 -5.05
N LEU A 103 -65.01 -18.18 -5.92
CA LEU A 103 -65.35 -19.29 -6.82
C LEU A 103 -64.20 -20.29 -6.89
N GLU A 104 -64.45 -21.50 -6.42
CA GLU A 104 -63.79 -22.73 -6.86
C GLU A 104 -64.79 -23.46 -7.79
N PRO A 105 -64.33 -24.30 -8.74
CA PRO A 105 -64.27 -25.73 -8.39
C PRO A 105 -63.10 -26.52 -9.02
N ALA A 106 -62.57 -27.45 -8.20
CA ALA A 106 -62.33 -28.88 -8.48
C ALA A 106 -61.56 -29.39 -9.72
N ASP A 107 -60.98 -30.58 -9.53
CA ASP A 107 -60.45 -31.56 -10.48
C ASP A 107 -59.27 -31.13 -11.41
N GLY A 108 -58.10 -31.80 -11.43
CA GLY A 108 -57.58 -32.84 -10.54
C GLY A 108 -56.88 -33.99 -11.26
N GLN A 109 -55.57 -34.15 -11.07
CA GLN A 109 -54.85 -35.42 -11.29
C GLN A 109 -53.68 -35.57 -10.30
N ARG A 110 -53.35 -36.82 -9.95
CA ARG A 110 -52.17 -37.19 -9.17
C ARG A 110 -51.02 -37.57 -10.11
N GLN A 111 -49.79 -37.17 -9.79
CA GLN A 111 -48.61 -38.01 -10.00
C GLN A 111 -47.42 -37.61 -9.10
N ASP A 112 -47.12 -38.50 -8.16
CA ASP A 112 -45.79 -38.96 -7.75
C ASP A 112 -44.68 -37.92 -7.45
N ASP A 113 -44.68 -37.38 -6.22
CA ASP A 113 -43.61 -36.52 -5.70
C ASP A 113 -42.82 -37.21 -4.56
N ALA A 114 -41.91 -38.12 -4.93
CA ALA A 114 -41.10 -38.91 -4.00
C ALA A 114 -39.81 -38.15 -3.60
N GLY A 115 -39.91 -37.14 -2.71
CA GLY A 115 -38.72 -36.34 -2.39
C GLY A 115 -38.76 -35.28 -1.28
N ARG A 116 -39.63 -35.39 -0.26
CA ARG A 116 -39.72 -34.37 0.80
C ARG A 116 -38.99 -34.77 2.10
N TRP A 117 -38.06 -33.92 2.54
CA TRP A 117 -37.36 -34.05 3.83
C TRP A 117 -38.28 -33.58 4.99
N PRO A 118 -38.16 -34.16 6.20
CA PRO A 118 -38.98 -33.75 7.35
C PRO A 118 -38.50 -32.44 7.98
N ASP A 119 -39.44 -31.53 8.26
CA ASP A 119 -39.22 -30.34 9.08
C ASP A 119 -39.23 -30.71 10.59
N PRO A 120 -38.31 -30.17 11.42
CA PRO A 120 -38.22 -30.49 12.84
C PRO A 120 -38.99 -29.48 13.72
N ALA A 121 -40.32 -29.43 13.61
CA ALA A 121 -41.20 -28.71 14.55
C ALA A 121 -42.63 -29.27 14.52
N GLY A 122 -43.19 -29.62 15.68
CA GLY A 122 -44.56 -30.11 15.82
C GLY A 122 -44.71 -31.18 16.92
N THR A 123 -44.93 -30.75 18.15
CA THR A 123 -45.31 -31.61 19.29
C THR A 123 -46.26 -30.84 20.19
N ASP A 124 -47.56 -31.02 19.97
CA ASP A 124 -48.60 -30.34 20.75
C ASP A 124 -49.18 -31.29 21.81
N ASP A 125 -49.18 -30.77 23.04
CA ASP A 125 -50.09 -31.03 24.17
C ASP A 125 -50.51 -32.46 24.58
N ALA A 126 -50.04 -32.85 25.76
CA ALA A 126 -50.91 -33.36 26.83
C ALA A 126 -50.38 -33.05 28.24
N ALA A 127 -51.22 -32.42 29.07
CA ALA A 127 -51.22 -32.39 30.54
C ALA A 127 -49.99 -31.84 31.34
N GLY A 128 -50.17 -30.65 31.93
CA GLY A 128 -50.13 -30.53 33.40
C GLY A 128 -48.99 -29.76 34.09
N GLY A 129 -49.31 -28.55 34.58
CA GLY A 129 -48.86 -28.09 35.91
C GLY A 129 -47.62 -27.19 36.04
N ALA A 130 -47.88 -25.89 36.26
CA ALA A 130 -47.09 -24.91 37.03
C ALA A 130 -45.64 -24.53 36.61
N ASP A 131 -45.39 -23.21 36.67
CA ASP A 131 -44.12 -22.50 36.91
C ASP A 131 -42.85 -22.91 36.14
N GLY A 132 -42.68 -22.29 34.96
CA GLY A 132 -41.40 -22.24 34.24
C GLY A 132 -41.24 -20.94 33.44
N GLY A 133 -40.42 -20.02 33.92
CA GLY A 133 -40.25 -18.70 33.28
C GLY A 133 -39.68 -18.79 31.86
N GLY A 134 -40.39 -18.21 30.88
CA GLY A 134 -39.96 -18.17 29.48
C GLY A 134 -38.54 -17.59 29.30
N PRO A 135 -37.78 -18.01 28.26
CA PRO A 135 -36.32 -17.89 28.21
C PRO A 135 -35.82 -16.43 28.29
N GLY A 136 -35.53 -15.99 29.53
CA GLY A 136 -35.27 -14.60 29.86
C GLY A 136 -34.17 -13.98 29.00
N ARG A 137 -34.54 -13.03 28.13
CA ARG A 137 -33.64 -12.36 27.20
C ARG A 137 -32.41 -11.85 27.96
N ARG A 138 -31.23 -12.42 27.66
CA ARG A 138 -29.95 -12.04 28.30
C ARG A 138 -29.83 -10.51 28.39
N GLY A 139 -29.56 -9.98 29.59
CA GLY A 139 -29.29 -8.56 29.81
C GLY A 139 -28.17 -8.03 28.92
N PHE A 140 -28.09 -6.71 28.71
CA PHE A 140 -27.14 -6.10 27.76
C PHE A 140 -25.70 -6.58 27.97
N LEU A 141 -25.21 -6.56 29.23
CA LEU A 141 -23.88 -7.04 29.60
C LEU A 141 -23.69 -8.54 29.30
N ALA A 142 -24.70 -9.37 29.56
CA ALA A 142 -24.67 -10.80 29.26
C ALA A 142 -24.68 -11.10 27.75
N ARG A 143 -25.33 -10.26 26.92
CA ARG A 143 -25.21 -10.33 25.45
C ARG A 143 -23.84 -9.86 24.95
N LEU A 144 -23.25 -8.85 25.58
CA LEU A 144 -21.92 -8.34 25.24
C LEU A 144 -20.81 -9.38 25.50
N ALA A 145 -20.89 -10.07 26.65
CA ALA A 145 -19.95 -11.10 27.07
C ALA A 145 -20.16 -12.45 26.36
N TRP A 146 -21.40 -12.94 26.26
CA TRP A 146 -21.70 -14.33 25.87
C TRP A 146 -22.40 -14.48 24.50
N GLY A 147 -22.69 -13.39 23.80
CA GLY A 147 -23.36 -13.41 22.49
C GLY A 147 -24.88 -13.60 22.59
N HIS A 148 -25.52 -13.94 21.48
CA HIS A 148 -26.95 -14.26 21.46
C HIS A 148 -27.25 -15.57 22.22
N GLN A 149 -28.51 -15.83 22.56
CA GLN A 149 -28.87 -17.09 23.24
C GLN A 149 -28.54 -18.33 22.39
N ASP A 150 -28.68 -18.21 21.07
CA ASP A 150 -28.39 -19.25 20.07
C ASP A 150 -26.91 -19.29 19.62
N ASP A 151 -26.09 -18.29 20.00
CA ASP A 151 -24.64 -18.37 19.82
C ASP A 151 -24.07 -19.42 20.80
N PRO A 152 -23.21 -20.36 20.34
CA PRO A 152 -22.49 -21.26 21.24
C PRO A 152 -21.74 -20.47 22.32
N ARG A 153 -21.77 -20.94 23.58
CA ARG A 153 -21.23 -20.18 24.73
C ARG A 153 -19.75 -19.76 24.58
N TRP A 154 -18.97 -20.49 23.78
CA TRP A 154 -17.57 -20.17 23.47
C TRP A 154 -17.39 -19.14 22.33
N ALA A 155 -18.41 -18.86 21.52
CA ALA A 155 -18.27 -18.07 20.28
C ALA A 155 -17.89 -16.61 20.55
N ARG A 156 -18.46 -15.99 21.59
CA ARG A 156 -18.17 -14.60 21.99
C ARG A 156 -16.88 -14.48 22.82
N PRO A 157 -16.59 -15.32 23.82
CA PRO A 157 -15.27 -15.39 24.45
C PRO A 157 -14.13 -15.68 23.47
N GLY A 158 -14.33 -16.58 22.50
CA GLY A 158 -13.35 -16.90 21.46
C GLY A 158 -13.05 -15.71 20.55
N LEU A 159 -14.05 -14.89 20.22
CA LEU A 159 -13.82 -13.62 19.53
C LEU A 159 -13.01 -12.66 20.39
N TRP A 160 -13.35 -12.50 21.67
CA TRP A 160 -12.60 -11.61 22.55
C TRP A 160 -11.15 -12.05 22.72
N LEU A 161 -10.89 -13.36 22.85
CA LEU A 161 -9.54 -13.92 22.89
C LEU A 161 -8.78 -13.67 21.57
N LEU A 162 -9.42 -13.89 20.42
CA LEU A 162 -8.82 -13.60 19.10
C LEU A 162 -8.46 -12.11 18.96
N LEU A 163 -9.36 -11.20 19.32
CA LEU A 163 -9.12 -9.76 19.23
C LEU A 163 -8.07 -9.28 20.23
N ALA A 164 -8.07 -9.80 21.47
CA ALA A 164 -7.06 -9.48 22.47
C ALA A 164 -5.66 -10.00 22.07
N ALA A 165 -5.57 -11.22 21.53
CA ALA A 165 -4.32 -11.77 21.02
C ALA A 165 -3.81 -11.02 19.78
N THR A 166 -4.72 -10.60 18.89
CA THR A 166 -4.38 -9.75 17.73
C THR A 166 -3.89 -8.37 18.18
N ALA A 167 -4.60 -7.73 19.12
CA ALA A 167 -4.20 -6.43 19.67
C ALA A 167 -2.86 -6.51 20.39
N LEU A 168 -2.61 -7.57 21.17
CA LEU A 168 -1.31 -7.82 21.78
C LEU A 168 -0.23 -7.96 20.69
N LEU A 169 -0.43 -8.79 19.67
CA LEU A 169 0.53 -9.01 18.59
C LEU A 169 0.83 -7.72 17.78
N TYR A 170 -0.15 -6.83 17.60
CA TYR A 170 0.01 -5.61 16.81
C TYR A 170 0.46 -4.39 17.63
N LEU A 171 0.23 -4.37 18.94
CA LEU A 171 0.69 -3.28 19.83
C LEU A 171 2.00 -3.60 20.58
N TRP A 172 2.37 -4.88 20.71
CA TRP A 172 3.58 -5.30 21.44
C TRP A 172 4.84 -4.67 20.86
N GLY A 173 5.55 -3.86 21.67
CA GLY A 173 6.80 -3.22 21.26
C GLY A 173 6.67 -2.29 20.04
N LEU A 174 5.47 -1.81 19.70
CA LEU A 174 5.19 -1.11 18.44
C LEU A 174 6.13 0.10 18.19
N GLY A 175 6.44 0.87 19.24
CA GLY A 175 7.38 1.98 19.17
C GLY A 175 8.84 1.64 18.84
N ARG A 176 9.24 0.35 18.83
CA ARG A 176 10.60 -0.09 18.43
C ARG A 176 10.93 0.28 16.97
N SER A 177 9.92 0.38 16.11
CA SER A 177 10.08 0.79 14.70
C SER A 177 10.38 2.28 14.50
N GLY A 178 10.43 3.09 15.57
CA GLY A 178 10.64 4.54 15.45
C GLY A 178 9.55 5.18 14.60
N TRP A 179 9.94 5.92 13.55
CA TRP A 179 9.02 6.53 12.57
C TRP A 179 8.50 5.56 11.50
N ALA A 180 8.93 4.29 11.51
CA ALA A 180 8.63 3.30 10.48
C ALA A 180 9.00 3.80 9.06
N ASN A 181 8.04 4.28 8.28
CA ASN A 181 8.29 5.01 7.04
C ASN A 181 8.41 6.51 7.35
N ASP A 182 9.58 7.10 7.15
CA ASP A 182 9.81 8.51 7.45
C ASP A 182 8.90 9.41 6.59
N PHE A 183 8.68 9.06 5.31
CA PHE A 183 7.78 9.75 4.37
C PHE A 183 6.41 10.09 4.97
N TYR A 184 5.70 9.06 5.46
CA TYR A 184 4.34 9.18 5.95
C TYR A 184 4.30 9.72 7.38
N SER A 185 5.35 9.50 8.18
CA SER A 185 5.49 10.12 9.51
C SER A 185 5.67 11.64 9.41
N ALA A 186 6.51 12.11 8.48
CA ALA A 186 6.69 13.54 8.22
C ALA A 186 5.40 14.18 7.68
N ALA A 187 4.65 13.49 6.81
CA ALA A 187 3.35 13.97 6.34
C ALA A 187 2.27 13.99 7.43
N ALA A 188 2.26 13.03 8.35
CA ALA A 188 1.37 13.03 9.51
C ALA A 188 1.71 14.17 10.50
N GLN A 189 3.00 14.46 10.71
CA GLN A 189 3.45 15.65 11.43
C GLN A 189 2.99 16.94 10.73
N ALA A 190 3.21 17.05 9.42
CA ALA A 190 2.81 18.21 8.62
C ALA A 190 1.31 18.49 8.71
N GLY A 191 0.49 17.43 8.54
CA GLY A 191 -0.96 17.50 8.74
C GLY A 191 -1.37 17.76 10.19
N SER A 192 -0.55 17.41 11.18
CA SER A 192 -0.82 17.77 12.58
C SER A 192 -0.60 19.25 12.90
N ALA A 193 0.35 19.90 12.22
CA ALA A 193 0.57 21.34 12.32
C ALA A 193 -0.46 22.13 11.50
N SER A 194 -0.62 21.80 10.21
CA SER A 194 -1.43 22.59 9.26
C SER A 194 -2.65 21.82 8.75
N TRP A 195 -3.85 22.39 8.88
CA TRP A 195 -5.08 21.79 8.32
C TRP A 195 -5.04 21.71 6.79
N LYS A 196 -4.34 22.65 6.13
CA LYS A 196 -4.14 22.66 4.68
C LYS A 196 -3.20 21.52 4.25
N ALA A 197 -2.09 21.35 4.97
CA ALA A 197 -1.17 20.23 4.78
C ALA A 197 -1.88 18.88 5.01
N MET A 198 -2.72 18.79 6.04
CA MET A 198 -3.54 17.60 6.31
C MET A 198 -4.48 17.31 5.14
N PHE A 199 -5.27 18.30 4.71
CA PHE A 199 -6.26 18.14 3.65
C PHE A 199 -5.66 17.54 2.37
N TYR A 200 -4.48 18.03 1.94
CA TYR A 200 -3.82 17.55 0.73
C TYR A 200 -2.87 16.35 0.94
N GLY A 201 -2.51 16.00 2.18
CA GLY A 201 -1.45 15.04 2.45
C GLY A 201 -0.05 15.57 2.09
N SER A 202 0.25 16.82 2.44
CA SER A 202 1.56 17.44 2.22
C SER A 202 2.68 16.76 3.01
N SER A 203 3.85 16.63 2.39
CA SER A 203 5.08 16.14 3.03
C SER A 203 5.53 17.07 4.16
N ASP A 204 5.27 18.37 4.03
CA ASP A 204 5.73 19.43 4.92
C ASP A 204 4.59 20.39 5.32
N ALA A 205 4.67 20.99 6.51
CA ALA A 205 3.62 21.91 7.00
C ALA A 205 3.58 23.23 6.21
N GLY A 206 4.71 23.61 5.60
CA GLY A 206 4.82 24.70 4.63
C GLY A 206 4.13 24.40 3.29
N ASN A 207 3.59 23.19 3.09
CA ASN A 207 2.73 22.80 1.99
C ASN A 207 3.40 23.07 0.62
N ALA A 208 4.56 22.47 0.38
CA ALA A 208 5.25 22.50 -0.92
C ALA A 208 4.74 21.39 -1.86
N ILE A 209 4.74 20.14 -1.40
CA ILE A 209 4.45 18.95 -2.23
C ILE A 209 3.74 17.85 -1.42
N THR A 210 2.81 17.12 -2.04
CA THR A 210 2.13 15.97 -1.41
C THR A 210 3.03 14.74 -1.31
N VAL A 211 2.66 13.81 -0.43
CA VAL A 211 3.08 12.42 -0.57
C VAL A 211 2.52 11.83 -1.87
N ASP A 212 3.01 10.65 -2.26
CA ASP A 212 2.72 10.01 -3.54
C ASP A 212 1.34 9.28 -3.55
N LYS A 213 0.43 9.67 -2.64
CA LYS A 213 -0.86 9.04 -2.32
C LYS A 213 -1.94 10.08 -1.99
N PRO A 214 -3.22 9.78 -2.26
CA PRO A 214 -4.34 10.58 -1.76
C PRO A 214 -4.47 10.45 -0.22
N PRO A 215 -5.13 11.40 0.45
CA PRO A 215 -4.73 11.80 1.79
C PRO A 215 -5.39 11.04 2.96
N VAL A 216 -6.31 10.10 2.72
CA VAL A 216 -7.18 9.56 3.80
C VAL A 216 -6.42 8.76 4.88
N ALA A 217 -5.34 8.05 4.53
CA ALA A 217 -4.45 7.46 5.54
C ALA A 217 -3.74 8.54 6.38
N MET A 218 -3.22 9.57 5.70
CA MET A 218 -2.55 10.69 6.36
C MET A 218 -3.50 11.48 7.26
N TRP A 219 -4.80 11.56 6.96
CA TRP A 219 -5.79 12.15 7.85
C TRP A 219 -5.94 11.39 9.18
N LEU A 220 -5.98 10.05 9.12
CA LEU A 220 -6.08 9.21 10.32
C LEU A 220 -4.87 9.42 11.25
N MET A 221 -3.66 9.35 10.69
CA MET A 221 -2.43 9.59 11.44
C MET A 221 -2.32 11.06 11.92
N SER A 222 -2.63 12.04 11.08
CA SER A 222 -2.58 13.48 11.45
C SER A 222 -3.50 13.82 12.61
N LEU A 223 -4.73 13.28 12.63
CA LEU A 223 -5.67 13.48 13.73
C LEU A 223 -5.16 12.82 15.02
N SER A 224 -4.60 11.62 14.94
CA SER A 224 -3.99 10.95 16.09
C SER A 224 -2.81 11.76 16.66
N VAL A 225 -1.93 12.29 15.79
CA VAL A 225 -0.82 13.18 16.19
C VAL A 225 -1.34 14.51 16.77
N ARG A 226 -2.44 15.09 16.26
CA ARG A 226 -3.09 16.29 16.85
C ARG A 226 -3.62 16.04 18.26
N ILE A 227 -4.14 14.86 18.54
CA ILE A 227 -4.78 14.51 19.83
C ILE A 227 -3.74 14.07 20.87
N PHE A 228 -2.72 13.29 20.47
CA PHE A 228 -1.77 12.65 21.39
C PHE A 228 -0.34 13.21 21.33
N GLY A 229 -0.05 14.14 20.42
CA GLY A 229 1.28 14.69 20.19
C GLY A 229 2.18 13.77 19.37
N LEU A 230 3.20 14.35 18.71
CA LEU A 230 4.08 13.65 17.78
C LEU A 230 4.93 12.56 18.48
N SER A 231 4.59 11.30 18.20
CA SER A 231 5.27 10.11 18.69
C SER A 231 5.07 8.91 17.73
N SER A 232 5.96 7.92 17.80
CA SER A 232 5.79 6.65 17.08
C SER A 232 4.47 5.95 17.41
N TRP A 233 4.03 6.00 18.67
CA TRP A 233 2.74 5.46 19.10
C TRP A 233 1.54 6.18 18.48
N SER A 234 1.53 7.52 18.46
CA SER A 234 0.45 8.29 17.83
C SER A 234 0.28 7.98 16.34
N ILE A 235 1.36 7.63 15.64
CA ILE A 235 1.36 7.32 14.22
C ILE A 235 0.97 5.86 13.96
N LEU A 236 1.48 4.91 14.74
CA LEU A 236 1.34 3.47 14.47
C LEU A 236 0.13 2.79 15.13
N VAL A 237 -0.37 3.31 16.27
CA VAL A 237 -1.56 2.74 16.94
C VAL A 237 -2.82 2.74 16.06
N PRO A 238 -3.13 3.79 15.28
CA PRO A 238 -4.28 3.76 14.37
C PRO A 238 -4.25 2.60 13.38
N GLU A 239 -3.08 2.27 12.83
CA GLU A 239 -2.94 1.19 11.85
C GLU A 239 -3.03 -0.21 12.51
N ALA A 240 -2.53 -0.35 13.74
CA ALA A 240 -2.75 -1.55 14.56
C ALA A 240 -4.23 -1.76 14.89
N LEU A 241 -4.96 -0.68 15.18
CA LEU A 241 -6.42 -0.71 15.39
C LEU A 241 -7.18 -1.02 14.09
N CYS A 242 -6.74 -0.51 12.94
CA CYS A 242 -7.25 -0.93 11.63
C CYS A 242 -7.08 -2.44 11.40
N GLY A 243 -5.96 -3.02 11.85
CA GLY A 243 -5.73 -4.48 11.82
C GLY A 243 -6.68 -5.28 12.71
N VAL A 244 -6.82 -4.89 13.98
CA VAL A 244 -7.74 -5.54 14.93
C VAL A 244 -9.19 -5.42 14.45
N ALA A 245 -9.59 -4.25 13.92
CA ALA A 245 -10.89 -4.04 13.32
C ALA A 245 -11.11 -4.91 12.06
N SER A 246 -10.09 -5.07 11.22
CA SER A 246 -10.14 -5.94 10.03
C SER A 246 -10.34 -7.41 10.41
N VAL A 247 -9.65 -7.91 11.44
CA VAL A 247 -9.84 -9.27 11.97
C VAL A 247 -11.25 -9.46 12.54
N GLY A 248 -11.76 -8.49 13.32
CA GLY A 248 -13.11 -8.53 13.88
C GLY A 248 -14.21 -8.47 12.81
N LEU A 249 -14.01 -7.67 11.76
CA LEU A 249 -14.95 -7.52 10.65
C LEU A 249 -14.92 -8.73 9.71
N LEU A 250 -13.75 -9.31 9.47
CA LEU A 250 -13.60 -10.58 8.73
C LEU A 250 -14.32 -11.72 9.47
N TYR A 251 -14.10 -11.86 10.78
CA TYR A 251 -14.86 -12.79 11.64
C TYR A 251 -16.37 -12.55 11.50
N ALA A 252 -16.82 -11.29 11.60
CA ALA A 252 -18.24 -10.92 11.55
C ALA A 252 -18.87 -11.16 10.16
N THR A 253 -18.07 -11.13 9.10
CA THR A 253 -18.48 -11.45 7.73
C THR A 253 -18.62 -12.96 7.56
N VAL A 254 -17.59 -13.72 7.91
CA VAL A 254 -17.54 -15.17 7.69
C VAL A 254 -18.55 -15.92 8.57
N ARG A 255 -18.68 -15.55 9.86
CA ARG A 255 -19.68 -16.21 10.76
C ARG A 255 -21.13 -16.02 10.33
N ARG A 256 -21.40 -15.08 9.41
CA ARG A 256 -22.75 -14.70 8.97
C ARG A 256 -23.25 -15.53 7.79
N ALA A 257 -22.34 -15.97 6.93
CA ALA A 257 -22.64 -16.91 5.85
C ALA A 257 -22.40 -18.38 6.27
N PHE A 258 -21.63 -18.61 7.35
CA PHE A 258 -21.26 -19.92 7.90
C PHE A 258 -21.58 -19.94 9.40
N ASN A 259 -20.59 -20.28 10.25
CA ASN A 259 -20.74 -20.39 11.70
C ASN A 259 -19.57 -19.70 12.44
N PRO A 260 -19.61 -19.55 13.78
CA PRO A 260 -18.54 -18.86 14.52
C PRO A 260 -17.15 -19.49 14.43
N ALA A 261 -17.03 -20.81 14.20
CA ALA A 261 -15.72 -21.46 14.04
C ALA A 261 -15.04 -21.05 12.72
N ALA A 262 -15.82 -20.97 11.63
CA ALA A 262 -15.33 -20.45 10.35
C ALA A 262 -14.84 -19.00 10.50
N GLY A 263 -15.57 -18.19 11.28
CA GLY A 263 -15.19 -16.83 11.62
C GLY A 263 -13.87 -16.75 12.42
N LEU A 264 -13.70 -17.59 13.45
CA LEU A 264 -12.47 -17.62 14.25
C LEU A 264 -11.25 -18.04 13.41
N ILE A 265 -11.39 -19.08 12.58
CA ILE A 265 -10.30 -19.54 11.71
C ILE A 265 -9.94 -18.45 10.70
N ALA A 266 -10.93 -17.81 10.05
CA ALA A 266 -10.66 -16.74 9.09
C ALA A 266 -9.96 -15.53 9.73
N GLY A 267 -10.42 -15.11 10.91
CA GLY A 267 -9.79 -14.03 11.66
C GLY A 267 -8.39 -14.38 12.16
N ALA A 268 -8.16 -15.60 12.65
CA ALA A 268 -6.84 -16.08 13.08
C ALA A 268 -5.84 -16.13 11.91
N VAL A 269 -6.26 -16.61 10.73
CA VAL A 269 -5.40 -16.63 9.53
C VAL A 269 -4.98 -15.23 9.12
N LEU A 270 -5.90 -14.24 9.14
CA LEU A 270 -5.52 -12.84 8.90
C LEU A 270 -4.58 -12.33 10.00
N ALA A 271 -4.92 -12.57 11.26
CA ALA A 271 -4.15 -12.11 12.42
C ALA A 271 -2.69 -12.59 12.41
N THR A 272 -2.44 -13.83 11.98
CA THR A 272 -1.10 -14.46 11.96
C THR A 272 -0.45 -14.51 10.58
N THR A 273 -1.00 -13.84 9.56
CA THR A 273 -0.33 -13.74 8.25
C THR A 273 0.84 -12.74 8.35
N PRO A 274 2.11 -13.13 8.07
CA PRO A 274 3.28 -12.28 8.34
C PRO A 274 3.20 -10.87 7.74
N VAL A 275 2.79 -10.76 6.47
CA VAL A 275 2.66 -9.45 5.81
C VAL A 275 1.53 -8.58 6.37
N ALA A 276 0.50 -9.20 6.95
CA ALA A 276 -0.55 -8.49 7.66
C ALA A 276 -0.04 -7.98 9.01
N VAL A 277 0.71 -8.81 9.75
CA VAL A 277 1.36 -8.40 11.00
C VAL A 277 2.33 -7.25 10.76
N LEU A 278 3.08 -7.27 9.66
CA LEU A 278 3.91 -6.15 9.25
C LEU A 278 3.09 -4.89 8.97
N MET A 279 2.13 -4.95 8.04
CA MET A 279 1.43 -3.75 7.57
C MET A 279 0.46 -3.15 8.58
N PHE A 280 -0.08 -3.94 9.52
CA PHE A 280 -0.81 -3.41 10.68
C PHE A 280 0.12 -2.93 11.81
N ARG A 281 1.44 -2.96 11.62
CA ARG A 281 2.46 -2.38 12.53
C ARG A 281 3.30 -1.31 11.83
N PHE A 282 2.81 -0.77 10.72
CA PHE A 282 3.55 0.12 9.82
C PHE A 282 2.64 1.21 9.26
N ASN A 283 3.17 2.41 9.07
CA ASN A 283 2.44 3.63 8.67
C ASN A 283 2.25 3.79 7.14
N ASN A 284 2.24 2.69 6.39
CA ASN A 284 1.84 2.72 4.98
C ASN A 284 0.31 2.70 4.87
N PRO A 285 -0.31 3.27 3.82
CA PRO A 285 -1.78 3.32 3.65
C PRO A 285 -2.51 1.96 3.58
N ASP A 286 -1.79 0.84 3.60
CA ASP A 286 -2.31 -0.52 3.43
C ASP A 286 -3.24 -0.97 4.57
N ALA A 287 -3.00 -0.55 5.81
CA ALA A 287 -3.78 -0.98 6.96
C ALA A 287 -5.22 -0.45 6.93
N LEU A 288 -5.40 0.86 6.79
CA LEU A 288 -6.71 1.47 6.55
C LEU A 288 -7.38 0.98 5.26
N LEU A 289 -6.61 0.77 4.18
CA LEU A 289 -7.14 0.20 2.93
C LEU A 289 -7.77 -1.17 3.15
N VAL A 290 -7.08 -2.08 3.84
CA VAL A 290 -7.58 -3.44 4.09
C VAL A 290 -8.88 -3.41 4.91
N LEU A 291 -8.98 -2.54 5.92
CA LEU A 291 -10.22 -2.35 6.68
C LEU A 291 -11.39 -1.92 5.78
N LEU A 292 -11.17 -0.93 4.91
CA LEU A 292 -12.18 -0.41 3.98
C LEU A 292 -12.63 -1.47 2.96
N LEU A 293 -11.69 -2.26 2.41
CA LEU A 293 -12.00 -3.33 1.45
C LEU A 293 -12.74 -4.51 2.09
N VAL A 294 -12.36 -4.91 3.32
CA VAL A 294 -13.10 -5.92 4.10
C VAL A 294 -14.51 -5.41 4.44
N GLY A 295 -14.65 -4.13 4.75
CA GLY A 295 -15.95 -3.47 4.92
C GLY A 295 -16.79 -3.46 3.64
N ALA A 296 -16.19 -3.21 2.47
CA ALA A 296 -16.89 -3.26 1.19
C ALA A 296 -17.37 -4.67 0.83
N ALA A 297 -16.58 -5.72 1.12
CA ALA A 297 -17.01 -7.11 0.98
C ALA A 297 -18.14 -7.49 1.96
N TYR A 298 -18.03 -7.08 3.23
CA TYR A 298 -19.12 -7.24 4.21
C TYR A 298 -20.40 -6.57 3.73
N ALA A 299 -20.33 -5.30 3.33
CA ALA A 299 -21.46 -4.52 2.87
C ALA A 299 -22.08 -5.11 1.59
N THR A 300 -21.27 -5.61 0.65
CA THR A 300 -21.76 -6.32 -0.55
C THR A 300 -22.50 -7.60 -0.19
N LEU A 301 -21.98 -8.42 0.73
CA LEU A 301 -22.66 -9.64 1.17
C LEU A 301 -23.97 -9.33 1.92
N ARG A 302 -23.98 -8.31 2.79
CA ARG A 302 -25.20 -7.76 3.41
C ARG A 302 -26.21 -7.24 2.39
N ALA A 303 -25.73 -6.69 1.26
CA ALA A 303 -26.57 -6.26 0.16
C ALA A 303 -27.19 -7.45 -0.58
N VAL A 304 -26.41 -8.50 -0.88
CA VAL A 304 -26.89 -9.73 -1.54
C VAL A 304 -27.99 -10.40 -0.72
N GLU A 305 -27.82 -10.56 0.60
CA GLU A 305 -28.80 -11.23 1.49
C GLU A 305 -30.25 -10.74 1.38
N ARG A 306 -30.44 -9.45 1.06
CA ARG A 306 -31.75 -8.76 1.08
C ARG A 306 -32.00 -7.90 -0.16
N ALA A 307 -31.22 -8.11 -1.23
CA ALA A 307 -31.19 -7.24 -2.42
C ALA A 307 -31.13 -5.73 -2.09
N SER A 308 -30.38 -5.35 -1.05
CA SER A 308 -30.48 -4.02 -0.45
C SER A 308 -29.57 -2.98 -1.13
N ALA A 309 -30.17 -1.97 -1.75
CA ALA A 309 -29.45 -0.84 -2.34
C ALA A 309 -28.57 -0.09 -1.32
N ARG A 310 -29.08 0.14 -0.09
CA ARG A 310 -28.37 0.89 0.97
C ARG A 310 -27.03 0.25 1.34
N TRP A 311 -26.99 -1.08 1.44
CA TRP A 311 -25.76 -1.81 1.74
C TRP A 311 -24.78 -1.83 0.57
N LEU A 312 -25.25 -1.84 -0.69
CA LEU A 312 -24.36 -1.76 -1.84
C LEU A 312 -23.81 -0.34 -2.03
N VAL A 313 -24.63 0.69 -1.83
CA VAL A 313 -24.20 2.09 -1.78
C VAL A 313 -23.10 2.28 -0.72
N LEU A 314 -23.24 1.68 0.47
CA LEU A 314 -22.17 1.69 1.48
C LEU A 314 -20.88 0.99 0.99
N ALA A 315 -20.98 -0.12 0.26
CA ALA A 315 -19.80 -0.75 -0.34
C ALA A 315 -19.12 0.19 -1.35
N GLY A 316 -19.90 0.89 -2.18
CA GLY A 316 -19.41 1.95 -3.07
C GLY A 316 -18.68 3.07 -2.31
N VAL A 317 -19.30 3.61 -1.25
CA VAL A 317 -18.70 4.65 -0.40
C VAL A 317 -17.35 4.19 0.19
N LEU A 318 -17.30 2.98 0.75
CA LEU A 318 -16.10 2.40 1.36
C LEU A 318 -14.97 2.19 0.33
N VAL A 319 -15.29 1.78 -0.90
CA VAL A 319 -14.30 1.69 -1.98
C VAL A 319 -13.83 3.08 -2.45
N GLY A 320 -14.71 4.09 -2.50
CA GLY A 320 -14.30 5.46 -2.85
C GLY A 320 -13.36 6.08 -1.80
N PHE A 321 -13.59 5.81 -0.51
CA PHE A 321 -12.60 6.11 0.53
C PHE A 321 -11.33 5.25 0.39
N GLY A 322 -11.44 3.98 0.01
CA GLY A 322 -10.28 3.13 -0.31
C GLY A 322 -9.44 3.68 -1.47
N PHE A 323 -10.08 4.27 -2.48
CA PHE A 323 -9.42 4.99 -3.56
C PHE A 323 -8.72 6.27 -3.06
N LEU A 324 -9.33 7.00 -2.12
CA LEU A 324 -8.67 8.12 -1.44
C LEU A 324 -7.62 7.71 -0.39
N THR A 325 -7.43 6.41 -0.16
CA THR A 325 -6.34 5.82 0.62
C THR A 325 -5.21 5.29 -0.27
N LYS A 326 -5.51 4.57 -1.37
CA LYS A 326 -4.48 3.94 -2.24
C LYS A 326 -4.85 3.80 -3.72
N MET A 327 -5.67 4.71 -4.26
CA MET A 327 -6.01 4.82 -5.68
C MET A 327 -6.58 3.52 -6.28
N LEU A 328 -6.19 3.17 -7.51
CA LEU A 328 -6.74 2.03 -8.27
C LEU A 328 -6.49 0.66 -7.62
N GLN A 329 -5.59 0.56 -6.63
CA GLN A 329 -5.43 -0.64 -5.80
C GLN A 329 -6.74 -1.03 -5.08
N ALA A 330 -7.58 -0.05 -4.73
CA ALA A 330 -8.90 -0.31 -4.14
C ALA A 330 -9.91 -0.87 -5.16
N PHE A 331 -9.70 -0.65 -6.46
CA PHE A 331 -10.64 -1.06 -7.51
C PHE A 331 -10.47 -2.51 -7.95
N LEU A 332 -9.39 -3.21 -7.53
CA LEU A 332 -9.16 -4.62 -7.90
C LEU A 332 -10.32 -5.56 -7.50
N ILE A 333 -11.06 -5.22 -6.44
CA ILE A 333 -12.23 -6.01 -6.00
C ILE A 333 -13.55 -5.56 -6.63
N VAL A 334 -13.62 -4.38 -7.24
CA VAL A 334 -14.89 -3.78 -7.74
C VAL A 334 -15.60 -4.64 -8.78
N PRO A 335 -14.93 -5.20 -9.82
CA PRO A 335 -15.56 -6.10 -10.76
C PRO A 335 -16.20 -7.32 -10.08
N VAL A 336 -15.56 -7.84 -9.03
CA VAL A 336 -16.04 -8.99 -8.25
C VAL A 336 -17.27 -8.62 -7.43
N LEU A 337 -17.22 -7.53 -6.67
CA LEU A 337 -18.35 -7.09 -5.85
C LEU A 337 -19.60 -6.80 -6.72
N ALA A 338 -19.41 -6.11 -7.84
CA ALA A 338 -20.48 -5.82 -8.80
C ALA A 338 -21.04 -7.09 -9.44
N LEU A 339 -20.19 -7.97 -9.98
CA LEU A 339 -20.62 -9.19 -10.67
C LEU A 339 -21.36 -10.15 -9.72
N VAL A 340 -20.85 -10.37 -8.51
CA VAL A 340 -21.54 -11.24 -7.54
C VAL A 340 -22.88 -10.65 -7.13
N TYR A 341 -23.01 -9.31 -7.02
CA TYR A 341 -24.32 -8.70 -6.77
C TYR A 341 -25.30 -8.91 -7.95
N LEU A 342 -24.84 -8.69 -9.19
CA LEU A 342 -25.64 -8.91 -10.41
C LEU A 342 -26.11 -10.36 -10.55
N VAL A 343 -25.30 -11.35 -10.15
CA VAL A 343 -25.66 -12.77 -10.20
C VAL A 343 -26.54 -13.19 -9.02
N ALA A 344 -26.11 -12.89 -7.78
CA ALA A 344 -26.63 -13.53 -6.58
C ALA A 344 -27.80 -12.79 -5.89
N ALA A 345 -28.04 -11.51 -6.17
CA ALA A 345 -29.10 -10.79 -5.45
C ALA A 345 -30.52 -11.35 -5.75
N PRO A 346 -31.39 -11.53 -4.73
CA PRO A 346 -32.75 -12.04 -4.87
C PRO A 346 -33.73 -10.94 -5.31
N THR A 347 -33.51 -10.34 -6.48
CA THR A 347 -34.42 -9.35 -7.08
C THR A 347 -34.35 -9.36 -8.61
N THR A 348 -35.18 -8.56 -9.29
CA THR A 348 -35.22 -8.48 -10.77
C THR A 348 -33.94 -7.90 -11.35
N TRP A 349 -33.58 -8.30 -12.58
CA TRP A 349 -32.34 -7.88 -13.27
C TRP A 349 -32.12 -6.36 -13.21
N TRP A 350 -33.09 -5.58 -13.67
CA TRP A 350 -32.99 -4.12 -13.70
C TRP A 350 -32.87 -3.47 -12.31
N ARG A 351 -33.41 -4.07 -11.24
CA ARG A 351 -33.14 -3.60 -9.88
C ARG A 351 -31.68 -3.84 -9.48
N ARG A 352 -31.07 -4.98 -9.85
CA ARG A 352 -29.65 -5.24 -9.60
C ARG A 352 -28.75 -4.24 -10.33
N VAL A 353 -29.03 -4.00 -11.61
CA VAL A 353 -28.33 -2.99 -12.43
C VAL A 353 -28.45 -1.60 -11.79
N ARG A 354 -29.65 -1.16 -11.44
CA ARG A 354 -29.88 0.13 -10.74
C ARG A 354 -29.11 0.25 -9.42
N HIS A 355 -29.03 -0.83 -8.63
CA HIS A 355 -28.29 -0.81 -7.37
C HIS A 355 -26.77 -0.74 -7.60
N VAL A 356 -26.25 -1.44 -8.60
CA VAL A 356 -24.82 -1.36 -8.99
C VAL A 356 -24.48 0.03 -9.54
N LEU A 357 -25.34 0.63 -10.37
CA LEU A 357 -25.18 2.01 -10.83
C LEU A 357 -25.21 3.02 -9.67
N ALA A 358 -26.13 2.86 -8.71
CA ALA A 358 -26.16 3.69 -7.50
C ALA A 358 -24.90 3.50 -6.62
N SER A 359 -24.35 2.29 -6.54
CA SER A 359 -23.07 2.01 -5.87
C SER A 359 -21.88 2.61 -6.62
N GLY A 360 -21.89 2.60 -7.95
CA GLY A 360 -20.87 3.25 -8.78
C GLY A 360 -20.90 4.77 -8.62
N LEU A 361 -22.08 5.37 -8.63
CA LEU A 361 -22.27 6.79 -8.32
C LEU A 361 -21.79 7.13 -6.91
N ALA A 362 -22.10 6.30 -5.91
CA ALA A 362 -21.66 6.51 -4.53
C ALA A 362 -20.13 6.46 -4.38
N LEU A 363 -19.46 5.54 -5.09
CA LEU A 363 -17.99 5.46 -5.20
C LEU A 363 -17.41 6.70 -5.88
N VAL A 364 -18.00 7.14 -7.00
CA VAL A 364 -17.56 8.34 -7.74
C VAL A 364 -17.76 9.61 -6.90
N VAL A 365 -18.84 9.71 -6.12
CA VAL A 365 -19.05 10.85 -5.22
C VAL A 365 -18.07 10.80 -4.03
N SER A 366 -17.92 9.67 -3.33
CA SER A 366 -17.06 9.62 -2.13
C SER A 366 -15.56 9.62 -2.43
N GLY A 367 -15.14 9.14 -3.60
CA GLY A 367 -13.75 9.20 -4.05
C GLY A 367 -13.42 10.42 -4.92
N GLY A 368 -14.35 10.84 -5.78
CA GLY A 368 -14.10 11.87 -6.80
C GLY A 368 -14.16 13.31 -6.31
N TRP A 369 -14.81 13.61 -5.18
CA TRP A 369 -14.92 14.99 -4.68
C TRP A 369 -13.54 15.63 -4.39
N PHE A 370 -12.62 14.89 -3.76
CA PHE A 370 -11.26 15.37 -3.50
C PHE A 370 -10.48 15.54 -4.82
N VAL A 371 -10.70 14.65 -5.78
CA VAL A 371 -10.10 14.77 -7.13
C VAL A 371 -10.59 16.02 -7.85
N ALA A 372 -11.88 16.34 -7.73
CA ALA A 372 -12.44 17.58 -8.25
C ALA A 372 -11.84 18.80 -7.54
N VAL A 373 -11.68 18.80 -6.21
CA VAL A 373 -11.02 19.90 -5.49
C VAL A 373 -9.57 20.10 -5.97
N VAL A 374 -8.79 19.02 -6.13
CA VAL A 374 -7.40 19.12 -6.63
C VAL A 374 -7.34 19.58 -8.11
N ALA A 375 -8.33 19.23 -8.92
CA ALA A 375 -8.40 19.66 -10.32
C ALA A 375 -8.90 21.11 -10.49
N LEU A 376 -9.76 21.60 -9.60
CA LEU A 376 -10.41 22.92 -9.71
C LEU A 376 -9.72 24.03 -8.90
N VAL A 377 -9.01 23.70 -7.81
CA VAL A 377 -8.23 24.70 -7.06
C VAL A 377 -6.97 25.08 -7.85
N PRO A 378 -6.70 26.39 -8.06
CA PRO A 378 -5.53 26.86 -8.78
C PRO A 378 -4.21 26.33 -8.21
N ALA A 379 -3.24 26.07 -9.08
CA ALA A 379 -1.94 25.49 -8.69
C ALA A 379 -1.11 26.37 -7.75
N SER A 380 -1.41 27.66 -7.66
CA SER A 380 -0.88 28.62 -6.66
C SER A 380 -1.35 28.32 -5.23
N ASP A 381 -2.55 27.77 -5.09
CA ASP A 381 -3.29 27.73 -3.82
C ASP A 381 -3.32 26.34 -3.19
N ARG A 382 -2.66 25.36 -3.80
CA ARG A 382 -2.53 23.97 -3.35
C ARG A 382 -1.07 23.50 -3.47
N PRO A 383 -0.64 22.44 -2.77
CA PRO A 383 0.70 21.89 -2.98
C PRO A 383 0.83 21.27 -4.37
N TYR A 384 2.06 21.04 -4.80
CA TYR A 384 2.34 20.20 -5.96
C TYR A 384 1.92 18.74 -5.65
N ILE A 385 1.34 18.03 -6.63
CA ILE A 385 0.98 16.61 -6.47
C ILE A 385 2.22 15.75 -6.73
N GLY A 386 2.81 15.20 -5.67
CA GLY A 386 4.04 14.39 -5.73
C GLY A 386 3.84 13.08 -6.50
N GLY A 387 4.86 12.67 -7.26
CA GLY A 387 4.78 11.54 -8.21
C GLY A 387 4.00 11.89 -9.48
N SER A 388 3.98 13.16 -9.87
CA SER A 388 3.37 13.61 -11.13
C SER A 388 4.34 14.56 -11.83
N GLN A 389 4.31 14.61 -13.15
CA GLN A 389 5.17 15.49 -13.94
C GLN A 389 4.43 16.77 -14.37
N HIS A 390 3.10 16.79 -14.23
CA HIS A 390 2.21 17.88 -14.65
C HIS A 390 1.30 18.38 -13.52
N ASN A 391 1.74 18.25 -12.26
CA ASN A 391 1.00 18.66 -11.05
C ASN A 391 -0.43 18.09 -10.95
N SER A 392 -0.59 16.81 -11.32
CA SER A 392 -1.89 16.21 -11.66
C SER A 392 -2.17 14.93 -10.87
N LEU A 393 -3.27 14.94 -10.12
CA LEU A 393 -3.76 13.75 -9.40
C LEU A 393 -4.29 12.68 -10.35
N TRP A 394 -4.78 13.05 -11.54
CA TRP A 394 -5.17 12.09 -12.58
C TRP A 394 -3.97 11.39 -13.20
N GLU A 395 -2.87 12.11 -13.43
CA GLU A 395 -1.59 11.53 -13.86
C GLU A 395 -1.06 10.56 -12.80
N LEU A 396 -1.03 10.98 -11.53
CA LEU A 396 -0.64 10.12 -10.40
C LEU A 396 -1.50 8.85 -10.30
N THR A 397 -2.81 8.96 -10.55
CA THR A 397 -3.80 7.87 -10.46
C THR A 397 -3.69 6.86 -11.60
N PHE A 398 -3.70 7.32 -12.85
CA PHE A 398 -3.75 6.45 -14.03
C PHE A 398 -2.36 6.07 -14.57
N GLY A 399 -1.34 6.89 -14.30
CA GLY A 399 0.07 6.65 -14.59
C GLY A 399 0.67 5.59 -13.67
N TYR A 400 1.74 5.91 -12.94
CA TYR A 400 2.52 4.87 -12.28
C TYR A 400 1.82 4.20 -11.08
N ASN A 401 0.85 4.81 -10.36
CA ASN A 401 0.02 4.05 -9.39
C ASN A 401 -1.12 3.26 -10.03
N GLY A 402 -1.26 3.34 -11.36
CA GLY A 402 -2.31 2.69 -12.14
C GLY A 402 -1.76 1.79 -13.25
N LEU A 403 -1.98 2.18 -14.49
CA LEU A 403 -1.64 1.39 -15.68
C LEU A 403 -0.12 1.21 -15.87
N GLY A 404 0.68 2.12 -15.31
CA GLY A 404 2.15 1.98 -15.24
C GLY A 404 2.59 0.73 -14.48
N ARG A 405 1.88 0.30 -13.43
CA ARG A 405 2.17 -0.98 -12.74
C ARG A 405 2.01 -2.17 -13.67
N LEU A 406 0.96 -2.18 -14.49
CA LEU A 406 0.67 -3.30 -15.38
C LEU A 406 1.68 -3.37 -16.53
N THR A 407 2.07 -2.22 -17.07
CA THR A 407 2.90 -2.08 -18.29
C THR A 407 4.40 -1.91 -18.04
N GLY A 408 4.82 -1.61 -16.81
CA GLY A 408 6.19 -1.22 -16.49
C GLY A 408 6.57 0.20 -16.94
N ASN A 409 5.67 0.95 -17.60
CA ASN A 409 5.95 2.32 -18.02
C ASN A 409 5.62 3.31 -16.90
N GLU A 410 6.56 3.46 -15.98
CA GLU A 410 6.39 4.18 -14.71
C GLU A 410 7.12 5.53 -14.68
N THR A 411 6.74 6.44 -15.57
CA THR A 411 7.29 7.81 -15.60
C THR A 411 6.92 8.57 -14.32
N GLY A 412 7.84 9.37 -13.76
CA GLY A 412 7.62 10.13 -12.51
C GLY A 412 7.41 9.26 -11.27
N SER A 413 7.82 7.99 -11.32
CA SER A 413 7.56 7.01 -10.26
C SER A 413 8.57 7.06 -9.13
N VAL A 414 8.11 6.78 -7.91
CA VAL A 414 8.90 6.86 -6.67
C VAL A 414 9.96 5.77 -6.54
N GLY A 415 9.74 4.59 -7.12
CA GLY A 415 10.70 3.48 -7.08
C GLY A 415 11.92 3.77 -7.95
N GLY A 416 13.12 3.55 -7.41
CA GLY A 416 14.39 3.78 -8.13
C GLY A 416 14.44 3.09 -9.50
N GLY A 417 15.04 3.77 -10.49
CA GLY A 417 14.89 3.50 -11.94
C GLY A 417 15.53 2.21 -12.50
N GLY A 418 15.48 1.10 -11.78
CA GLY A 418 16.07 -0.19 -12.17
C GLY A 418 15.58 -0.75 -13.51
N ALA A 419 14.41 -0.33 -13.99
CA ALA A 419 13.85 -0.73 -15.28
C ALA A 419 14.56 -0.11 -16.51
N ARG A 420 15.26 1.02 -16.37
CA ARG A 420 15.92 1.73 -17.50
C ARG A 420 17.39 2.09 -17.30
N ALA A 421 17.90 2.10 -16.06
CA ALA A 421 19.32 2.39 -15.79
C ALA A 421 20.29 1.46 -16.57
N GLY A 422 19.93 0.17 -16.72
CA GLY A 422 20.72 -0.79 -17.51
C GLY A 422 20.68 -0.58 -19.03
N ALA A 423 19.72 0.21 -19.55
CA ALA A 423 19.61 0.52 -20.99
C ALA A 423 20.27 1.86 -21.33
N ALA A 424 20.24 2.84 -20.43
CA ALA A 424 20.87 4.15 -20.61
C ALA A 424 22.41 4.08 -20.56
N ALA A 425 22.98 3.09 -19.86
CA ALA A 425 24.41 2.98 -19.61
C ALA A 425 25.25 2.40 -20.79
N GLY A 426 24.78 2.47 -22.03
CA GLY A 426 25.52 2.13 -23.26
C GLY A 426 25.93 0.66 -23.46
N GLY A 427 25.86 -0.18 -22.43
CA GLY A 427 26.24 -1.58 -22.46
C GLY A 427 25.25 -2.45 -23.24
N ARG A 428 25.68 -3.03 -24.36
CA ARG A 428 24.92 -4.03 -25.12
C ARG A 428 24.76 -5.32 -24.29
N THR A 429 23.75 -5.35 -23.43
CA THR A 429 23.38 -6.55 -22.66
C THR A 429 22.74 -7.56 -23.59
N PHE A 430 23.56 -8.45 -24.17
CA PHE A 430 23.11 -9.58 -24.97
C PHE A 430 22.42 -10.63 -24.09
N GLY A 431 21.15 -10.40 -23.79
CA GLY A 431 20.25 -11.33 -23.12
C GLY A 431 18.79 -10.95 -23.39
N PRO A 432 17.85 -11.90 -23.29
CA PRO A 432 16.42 -11.57 -23.43
C PRO A 432 16.00 -10.60 -22.31
N PRO A 433 15.06 -9.65 -22.58
CA PRO A 433 14.60 -8.72 -21.57
C PRO A 433 14.12 -9.43 -20.30
N SER A 434 14.62 -9.01 -19.14
CA SER A 434 14.25 -9.63 -17.87
C SER A 434 12.76 -9.41 -17.59
N GLN A 435 11.99 -10.51 -17.58
CA GLN A 435 10.54 -10.55 -17.33
C GLN A 435 10.23 -10.20 -15.86
N GLY A 436 10.43 -8.93 -15.49
CA GLY A 436 10.43 -8.49 -14.08
C GLY A 436 10.82 -7.03 -13.82
N GLY A 437 11.29 -6.26 -14.81
CA GLY A 437 11.39 -4.79 -14.69
C GLY A 437 12.24 -4.24 -13.54
N GLY A 438 13.20 -5.00 -13.01
CA GLY A 438 13.97 -4.66 -11.79
C GLY A 438 13.25 -4.96 -10.46
N TRP A 439 11.97 -5.34 -10.48
CA TRP A 439 11.10 -5.56 -9.30
C TRP A 439 10.72 -7.04 -9.09
N GLY A 440 11.62 -7.95 -9.45
CA GLY A 440 11.42 -9.40 -9.31
C GLY A 440 10.57 -10.02 -10.42
N GLN A 441 10.77 -11.31 -10.67
CA GLN A 441 10.16 -12.06 -11.79
C GLN A 441 8.62 -11.95 -11.79
N THR A 442 8.03 -11.67 -12.96
CA THR A 442 6.57 -11.73 -13.19
C THR A 442 6.11 -13.17 -13.43
N GLY A 443 4.80 -13.33 -13.58
CA GLY A 443 4.13 -14.58 -13.90
C GLY A 443 3.58 -15.32 -12.68
N TRP A 444 2.81 -16.37 -12.92
CA TRP A 444 2.04 -17.11 -11.91
C TRP A 444 2.89 -17.69 -10.76
N GLY A 445 4.20 -17.86 -10.95
CA GLY A 445 5.14 -18.28 -9.91
C GLY A 445 5.48 -17.20 -8.88
N ARG A 446 5.25 -15.90 -9.16
CA ARG A 446 5.72 -14.77 -8.32
C ARG A 446 5.27 -14.90 -6.87
N MET A 447 3.99 -15.20 -6.62
CA MET A 447 3.47 -15.35 -5.24
C MET A 447 4.17 -16.45 -4.43
N PHE A 448 4.80 -17.42 -5.10
CA PHE A 448 5.46 -18.57 -4.50
C PHE A 448 7.00 -18.45 -4.50
N ASN A 449 7.56 -17.38 -5.07
CA ASN A 449 9.00 -17.15 -5.16
C ASN A 449 9.64 -16.89 -3.78
N SER A 450 10.97 -16.73 -3.71
CA SER A 450 11.72 -16.51 -2.47
C SER A 450 11.31 -15.25 -1.70
N GLU A 451 11.00 -14.16 -2.41
CA GLU A 451 10.69 -12.83 -1.86
C GLU A 451 9.29 -12.79 -1.24
N ILE A 452 8.30 -13.36 -1.95
CA ILE A 452 6.87 -13.21 -1.67
C ILE A 452 6.31 -14.41 -0.88
N GLY A 453 6.88 -15.60 -1.07
CA GLY A 453 6.34 -16.83 -0.47
C GLY A 453 6.25 -16.79 1.06
N GLY A 454 7.24 -16.16 1.72
CA GLY A 454 7.26 -15.97 3.17
C GLY A 454 6.34 -14.86 3.70
N GLN A 455 5.86 -13.97 2.83
CA GLN A 455 4.99 -12.83 3.19
C GLN A 455 3.55 -13.29 3.42
N VAL A 456 2.99 -14.01 2.44
CA VAL A 456 1.56 -14.28 2.35
C VAL A 456 1.22 -15.73 1.98
N ALA A 457 2.12 -16.43 1.27
CA ALA A 457 1.72 -17.62 0.52
C ALA A 457 1.52 -18.89 1.37
N TRP A 458 1.77 -18.83 2.68
CA TRP A 458 1.64 -19.92 3.65
C TRP A 458 0.37 -20.75 3.49
N LEU A 459 -0.78 -20.09 3.37
CA LEU A 459 -2.09 -20.72 3.21
C LEU A 459 -2.75 -20.41 1.86
N LEU A 460 -2.01 -19.83 0.91
CA LEU A 460 -2.51 -19.53 -0.44
C LEU A 460 -2.90 -20.80 -1.23
N PRO A 461 -2.09 -21.90 -1.25
CA PRO A 461 -2.52 -23.16 -1.87
C PRO A 461 -3.78 -23.74 -1.20
N ALA A 462 -3.86 -23.65 0.14
CA ALA A 462 -5.01 -24.13 0.89
C ALA A 462 -6.28 -23.33 0.55
N ALA A 463 -6.21 -22.00 0.51
CA ALA A 463 -7.32 -21.13 0.14
C ALA A 463 -7.84 -21.41 -1.28
N LEU A 464 -6.96 -21.71 -2.24
CA LEU A 464 -7.34 -22.06 -3.61
C LEU A 464 -8.00 -23.45 -3.69
N ALA A 465 -7.45 -24.46 -3.01
CA ALA A 465 -8.06 -25.79 -2.95
C ALA A 465 -9.42 -25.78 -2.23
N LEU A 466 -9.53 -25.01 -1.14
CA LEU A 466 -10.76 -24.85 -0.37
C LEU A 466 -11.81 -23.97 -1.08
N LEU A 467 -11.40 -23.03 -1.93
CA LEU A 467 -12.28 -22.33 -2.87
C LEU A 467 -12.89 -23.31 -3.88
N ILE A 468 -12.08 -24.16 -4.51
CA ILE A 468 -12.55 -25.16 -5.48
C ILE A 468 -13.52 -26.13 -4.79
N ALA A 469 -13.15 -26.68 -3.63
CA ALA A 469 -14.00 -27.58 -2.87
C ALA A 469 -15.33 -26.92 -2.42
N GLY A 470 -15.28 -25.68 -1.93
CA GLY A 470 -16.46 -24.90 -1.56
C GLY A 470 -17.39 -24.59 -2.74
N LEU A 471 -16.82 -24.25 -3.90
CA LEU A 471 -17.60 -24.05 -5.14
C LEU A 471 -18.22 -25.36 -5.66
N VAL A 472 -17.55 -26.51 -5.52
CA VAL A 472 -18.12 -27.83 -5.86
C VAL A 472 -19.26 -28.20 -4.92
N VAL A 473 -19.08 -28.07 -3.59
CA VAL A 473 -20.13 -28.35 -2.59
C VAL A 473 -21.32 -27.40 -2.72
N THR A 474 -21.10 -26.16 -3.21
CA THR A 474 -22.17 -25.19 -3.46
C THR A 474 -22.68 -25.16 -4.91
N ALA A 475 -22.14 -25.98 -5.83
CA ALA A 475 -22.42 -25.89 -7.27
C ALA A 475 -23.90 -26.09 -7.62
N ARG A 476 -24.56 -27.04 -6.93
CA ARG A 476 -26.00 -27.34 -7.09
C ARG A 476 -26.92 -26.41 -6.28
N ARG A 477 -26.38 -25.55 -5.41
CA ARG A 477 -27.18 -24.58 -4.65
C ARG A 477 -27.60 -23.42 -5.54
N GLY A 478 -28.83 -22.93 -5.38
CA GLY A 478 -29.36 -21.81 -6.16
C GLY A 478 -28.46 -20.57 -6.09
N ARG A 479 -28.47 -19.75 -7.15
CA ARG A 479 -27.60 -18.55 -7.31
C ARG A 479 -27.65 -17.56 -6.14
N THR A 480 -28.71 -17.58 -5.34
CA THR A 480 -28.97 -16.72 -4.17
C THR A 480 -28.43 -17.30 -2.85
N ASP A 481 -27.78 -18.46 -2.86
CA ASP A 481 -27.19 -19.08 -1.67
C ASP A 481 -26.07 -18.20 -1.07
N ARG A 482 -26.11 -18.02 0.25
CA ARG A 482 -25.17 -17.13 0.97
C ARG A 482 -23.75 -17.68 1.01
N ALA A 483 -23.59 -19.00 1.16
CA ALA A 483 -22.27 -19.63 1.15
C ALA A 483 -21.64 -19.56 -0.25
N ARG A 484 -22.41 -19.88 -1.30
CA ARG A 484 -21.98 -19.70 -2.71
C ARG A 484 -21.57 -18.26 -3.01
N ALA A 485 -22.39 -17.28 -2.62
CA ALA A 485 -22.07 -15.86 -2.81
C ALA A 485 -20.79 -15.43 -2.06
N ALA A 486 -20.58 -15.93 -0.84
CA ALA A 486 -19.35 -15.67 -0.08
C ALA A 486 -18.10 -16.28 -0.73
N PHE A 487 -18.16 -17.52 -1.22
CA PHE A 487 -17.05 -18.12 -2.00
C PHE A 487 -16.77 -17.33 -3.28
N LEU A 488 -17.78 -16.80 -3.95
CA LEU A 488 -17.58 -15.97 -5.16
C LEU A 488 -16.96 -14.59 -4.84
N VAL A 489 -17.35 -13.92 -3.76
CA VAL A 489 -16.74 -12.64 -3.34
C VAL A 489 -15.27 -12.83 -2.95
N TRP A 490 -15.00 -13.75 -2.02
CA TRP A 490 -13.63 -13.93 -1.50
C TRP A 490 -12.73 -14.66 -2.49
N GLY A 491 -13.27 -15.61 -3.26
CA GLY A 491 -12.55 -16.29 -4.34
C GLY A 491 -12.22 -15.36 -5.50
N GLY A 492 -13.19 -14.56 -5.95
CA GLY A 492 -12.96 -13.56 -6.98
C GLY A 492 -11.94 -12.50 -6.57
N TRP A 493 -12.02 -12.00 -5.33
CA TRP A 493 -10.98 -11.12 -4.75
C TRP A 493 -9.62 -11.79 -4.83
N LEU A 494 -9.45 -13.00 -4.29
CA LEU A 494 -8.17 -13.70 -4.26
C LEU A 494 -7.58 -13.89 -5.66
N VAL A 495 -8.40 -14.35 -6.60
CA VAL A 495 -7.96 -14.67 -7.97
C VAL A 495 -7.62 -13.41 -8.76
N VAL A 496 -8.46 -12.36 -8.74
CA VAL A 496 -8.21 -11.12 -9.48
C VAL A 496 -6.98 -10.39 -8.93
N THR A 497 -6.92 -10.17 -7.62
CA THR A 497 -5.78 -9.49 -6.98
C THR A 497 -4.49 -10.30 -7.12
N GLY A 498 -4.56 -11.63 -6.96
CA GLY A 498 -3.42 -12.53 -7.13
C GLY A 498 -2.89 -12.59 -8.56
N ALA A 499 -3.78 -12.58 -9.56
CA ALA A 499 -3.41 -12.49 -10.96
C ALA A 499 -2.73 -11.15 -11.28
N VAL A 500 -3.34 -10.03 -10.88
CA VAL A 500 -2.79 -8.69 -11.12
C VAL A 500 -1.40 -8.51 -10.47
N PHE A 501 -1.22 -8.94 -9.21
CA PHE A 501 0.08 -8.93 -8.53
C PHE A 501 1.12 -9.86 -9.19
N SER A 502 0.68 -10.99 -9.75
CA SER A 502 1.58 -11.91 -10.48
C SER A 502 2.05 -11.33 -11.81
N GLN A 503 1.19 -10.63 -12.54
CA GLN A 503 1.47 -10.18 -13.91
C GLN A 503 2.03 -8.75 -14.01
N MET A 504 1.85 -7.89 -12.99
CA MET A 504 2.28 -6.48 -13.07
C MET A 504 3.81 -6.32 -13.25
N GLN A 505 4.21 -5.57 -14.27
CA GLN A 505 5.60 -5.47 -14.75
C GLN A 505 6.39 -4.31 -14.12
N GLY A 506 5.70 -3.30 -13.57
CA GLY A 506 6.29 -2.19 -12.83
C GLY A 506 6.57 -2.50 -11.36
N ILE A 507 6.66 -1.46 -10.52
CA ILE A 507 6.97 -1.56 -9.09
C ILE A 507 6.07 -2.58 -8.41
N PHE A 508 6.71 -3.61 -7.90
CA PHE A 508 6.15 -4.54 -6.95
C PHE A 508 6.95 -4.49 -5.65
N HIS A 509 6.26 -4.43 -4.52
CA HIS A 509 6.88 -4.53 -3.20
C HIS A 509 6.23 -5.70 -2.43
N PRO A 510 7.01 -6.47 -1.64
CA PRO A 510 6.49 -7.67 -0.98
C PRO A 510 5.27 -7.38 -0.09
N TYR A 511 5.24 -6.21 0.53
CA TYR A 511 4.17 -5.80 1.45
C TYR A 511 2.80 -5.57 0.80
N TYR A 512 2.72 -5.31 -0.53
CA TYR A 512 1.44 -5.17 -1.24
C TYR A 512 0.55 -6.41 -1.10
N THR A 513 1.17 -7.58 -0.89
CA THR A 513 0.45 -8.85 -0.75
C THR A 513 -0.48 -8.94 0.47
N VAL A 514 -0.42 -8.00 1.42
CA VAL A 514 -1.44 -7.90 2.49
C VAL A 514 -2.87 -7.80 1.95
N ALA A 515 -3.06 -7.22 0.75
CA ALA A 515 -4.36 -7.17 0.09
C ALA A 515 -4.95 -8.57 -0.24
N LEU A 516 -4.17 -9.65 -0.20
CA LEU A 516 -4.66 -11.03 -0.37
C LEU A 516 -5.07 -11.69 0.97
N ALA A 517 -4.53 -11.23 2.10
CA ALA A 517 -4.64 -11.91 3.39
C ALA A 517 -6.09 -12.09 3.91
N PRO A 518 -7.01 -11.11 3.78
CA PRO A 518 -8.40 -11.30 4.21
C PRO A 518 -9.14 -12.36 3.39
N ALA A 519 -8.86 -12.44 2.08
CA ALA A 519 -9.46 -13.41 1.19
C ALA A 519 -8.93 -14.83 1.43
N ILE A 520 -7.63 -14.97 1.69
CA ILE A 520 -7.02 -16.24 2.15
C ILE A 520 -7.68 -16.69 3.46
N GLY A 521 -7.78 -15.79 4.45
CA GLY A 521 -8.45 -16.08 5.72
C GLY A 521 -9.90 -16.53 5.54
N ALA A 522 -10.70 -15.77 4.79
CA ALA A 522 -12.08 -16.12 4.49
C ALA A 522 -12.19 -17.53 3.88
N LEU A 523 -11.43 -17.82 2.82
CA LEU A 523 -11.53 -19.09 2.09
C LEU A 523 -11.07 -20.29 2.93
N VAL A 524 -10.01 -20.12 3.73
CA VAL A 524 -9.57 -21.16 4.68
C VAL A 524 -10.65 -21.42 5.74
N GLY A 525 -11.17 -20.37 6.39
CA GLY A 525 -12.20 -20.51 7.42
C GLY A 525 -13.52 -21.09 6.89
N MET A 526 -14.01 -20.60 5.75
CA MET A 526 -15.25 -21.07 5.12
C MET A 526 -15.12 -22.52 4.62
N GLY A 527 -14.06 -22.82 3.85
CA GLY A 527 -13.91 -24.13 3.22
C GLY A 527 -13.54 -25.25 4.18
N ALA A 528 -12.62 -25.00 5.13
CA ALA A 528 -12.24 -26.03 6.11
C ALA A 528 -13.43 -26.43 6.99
N VAL A 529 -14.26 -25.46 7.40
CA VAL A 529 -15.44 -25.73 8.23
C VAL A 529 -16.58 -26.34 7.42
N MET A 530 -16.81 -25.91 6.17
CA MET A 530 -17.79 -26.56 5.29
C MET A 530 -17.44 -28.04 5.05
N LEU A 531 -16.16 -28.37 4.80
CA LEU A 531 -15.74 -29.78 4.67
C LEU A 531 -15.81 -30.53 6.00
N TRP A 532 -15.52 -29.86 7.12
CA TRP A 532 -15.67 -30.44 8.46
C TRP A 532 -17.12 -30.79 8.80
N GLU A 533 -18.09 -29.97 8.39
CA GLU A 533 -19.52 -30.26 8.53
C GLU A 533 -19.90 -31.52 7.73
N HIS A 534 -19.32 -31.71 6.53
CA HIS A 534 -19.55 -32.85 5.65
C HIS A 534 -18.59 -34.04 5.88
N ARG A 535 -17.83 -34.06 6.98
CA ARG A 535 -16.71 -35.00 7.25
C ARG A 535 -17.04 -36.50 7.22
N SER A 536 -18.31 -36.88 7.32
CA SER A 536 -18.77 -38.27 7.16
C SER A 536 -18.65 -38.75 5.71
N HIS A 537 -18.67 -37.84 4.74
CA HIS A 537 -18.51 -38.17 3.33
C HIS A 537 -17.02 -38.33 2.98
N PRO A 538 -16.59 -39.49 2.41
CA PRO A 538 -15.16 -39.77 2.17
C PRO A 538 -14.44 -38.68 1.38
N ALA A 539 -15.07 -38.09 0.35
CA ALA A 539 -14.44 -37.03 -0.43
C ALA A 539 -14.14 -35.75 0.39
N ALA A 540 -14.96 -35.41 1.40
CA ALA A 540 -14.69 -34.26 2.27
C ALA A 540 -13.54 -34.55 3.22
N SER A 541 -13.51 -35.77 3.79
CA SER A 541 -12.42 -36.26 4.64
C SER A 541 -11.07 -36.30 3.90
N LEU A 542 -11.07 -36.85 2.68
CA LEU A 542 -9.89 -36.91 1.81
C LEU A 542 -9.44 -35.51 1.37
N THR A 543 -10.37 -34.59 1.11
CA THR A 543 -10.02 -33.20 0.76
C THR A 543 -9.38 -32.47 1.96
N LEU A 544 -9.90 -32.64 3.18
CA LEU A 544 -9.28 -32.12 4.40
C LEU A 544 -7.88 -32.70 4.62
N ALA A 545 -7.72 -34.02 4.44
CA ALA A 545 -6.42 -34.68 4.53
C ALA A 545 -5.42 -34.15 3.49
N ALA A 546 -5.84 -34.03 2.22
CA ALA A 546 -5.01 -33.54 1.13
C ALA A 546 -4.62 -32.06 1.30
N VAL A 547 -5.56 -31.19 1.72
CA VAL A 547 -5.27 -29.79 2.04
C VAL A 547 -4.31 -29.68 3.24
N THR A 548 -4.47 -30.51 4.26
CA THR A 548 -3.57 -30.54 5.43
C THR A 548 -2.16 -31.02 5.05
N ALA A 549 -2.05 -32.09 4.25
CA ALA A 549 -0.78 -32.61 3.75
C ALA A 549 -0.06 -31.61 2.83
N GLY A 550 -0.77 -31.00 1.89
CA GLY A 550 -0.23 -29.97 0.99
C GLY A 550 0.21 -28.71 1.75
N THR A 551 -0.57 -28.26 2.73
CA THR A 551 -0.21 -27.15 3.63
C THR A 551 1.02 -27.49 4.46
N THR A 552 1.09 -28.69 5.02
CA THR A 552 2.23 -29.20 5.82
C THR A 552 3.52 -29.17 5.00
N TRP A 553 3.49 -29.77 3.80
CA TRP A 553 4.61 -29.77 2.88
C TRP A 553 5.01 -28.34 2.50
N TRP A 554 4.05 -27.48 2.16
CA TRP A 554 4.33 -26.11 1.73
C TRP A 554 4.89 -25.23 2.85
N CYS A 555 4.34 -25.29 4.06
CA CYS A 555 4.89 -24.62 5.24
C CYS A 555 6.32 -25.10 5.52
N ALA A 556 6.60 -26.40 5.41
CA ALA A 556 7.95 -26.93 5.55
C ALA A 556 8.91 -26.52 4.41
N ARG A 557 8.41 -26.27 3.20
CA ARG A 557 9.17 -25.70 2.08
C ARG A 557 9.45 -24.20 2.25
N LEU A 558 8.55 -23.45 2.89
CA LEU A 558 8.75 -22.04 3.24
C LEU A 558 9.72 -21.88 4.41
N LEU A 559 9.50 -22.59 5.53
CA LEU A 559 10.44 -22.66 6.67
C LEU A 559 11.85 -23.07 6.23
N GLY A 560 11.95 -23.97 5.25
CA GLY A 560 13.23 -24.41 4.69
C GLY A 560 14.01 -23.36 3.89
N ARG A 561 13.51 -22.11 3.76
CA ARG A 561 14.21 -21.00 3.08
C ARG A 561 15.09 -20.18 4.02
N THR A 562 14.73 -20.08 5.30
CA THR A 562 15.56 -19.42 6.32
C THR A 562 16.38 -20.46 7.07
N SER A 563 17.43 -20.98 6.41
CA SER A 563 18.32 -22.00 6.97
C SER A 563 18.93 -21.58 8.31
N GLY A 564 18.87 -22.46 9.31
CA GLY A 564 19.41 -22.22 10.66
C GLY A 564 18.42 -21.61 11.66
N TRP A 565 17.35 -20.96 11.18
CA TRP A 565 16.32 -20.39 12.05
C TRP A 565 15.32 -21.47 12.52
N HIS A 566 15.15 -21.61 13.84
CA HIS A 566 14.34 -22.64 14.52
C HIS A 566 14.37 -24.01 13.82
N THR A 567 15.54 -24.64 13.77
CA THR A 567 15.81 -25.89 13.04
C THR A 567 14.87 -27.05 13.38
N TRP A 568 14.29 -27.09 14.58
CA TRP A 568 13.29 -28.07 15.01
C TRP A 568 11.89 -27.86 14.40
N LEU A 569 11.51 -26.61 14.06
CA LEU A 569 10.14 -26.28 13.68
C LEU A 569 9.74 -26.95 12.36
N ARG A 570 10.64 -26.99 11.38
CA ARG A 570 10.41 -27.65 10.08
C ARG A 570 10.14 -29.16 10.19
N PRO A 571 10.99 -29.99 10.86
CA PRO A 571 10.68 -31.40 11.05
C PRO A 571 9.45 -31.64 11.95
N THR A 572 9.22 -30.82 12.99
CA THR A 572 7.98 -30.91 13.80
C THR A 572 6.73 -30.69 12.94
N VAL A 573 6.71 -29.63 12.10
CA VAL A 573 5.59 -29.37 11.17
C VAL A 573 5.37 -30.54 10.23
N LEU A 574 6.44 -31.10 9.64
CA LEU A 574 6.34 -32.28 8.75
C LEU A 574 5.72 -33.49 9.46
N VAL A 575 6.28 -33.92 10.59
CA VAL A 575 5.85 -35.13 11.29
C VAL A 575 4.42 -34.99 11.81
N VAL A 576 4.13 -33.91 12.52
CA VAL A 576 2.81 -33.67 13.12
C VAL A 576 1.75 -33.44 12.04
N GLY A 577 2.08 -32.74 10.97
CA GLY A 577 1.16 -32.38 9.90
C GLY A 577 0.78 -33.56 9.00
N PHE A 578 1.74 -34.43 8.65
CA PHE A 578 1.42 -35.68 7.94
C PHE A 578 0.68 -36.67 8.84
N ALA A 579 1.00 -36.76 10.14
CA ALA A 579 0.22 -37.56 11.08
C ALA A 579 -1.25 -37.07 11.18
N ALA A 580 -1.46 -35.76 11.32
CA ALA A 580 -2.80 -35.16 11.30
C ALA A 580 -3.53 -35.43 9.98
N ALA A 581 -2.86 -35.30 8.83
CA ALA A 581 -3.44 -35.61 7.52
C ALA A 581 -3.87 -37.08 7.39
N VAL A 582 -3.06 -38.04 7.85
CA VAL A 582 -3.42 -39.47 7.86
C VAL A 582 -4.61 -39.74 8.78
N LEU A 583 -4.66 -39.12 9.96
CA LEU A 583 -5.80 -39.25 10.88
C LEU A 583 -7.08 -38.62 10.31
N LEU A 584 -6.99 -37.58 9.48
CA LEU A 584 -8.13 -37.01 8.74
C LEU A 584 -8.67 -37.93 7.64
N ILE A 585 -7.93 -38.94 7.17
CA ILE A 585 -8.47 -40.00 6.29
C ILE A 585 -9.34 -40.96 7.10
N GLY A 586 -8.93 -41.27 8.34
CA GLY A 586 -9.68 -42.13 9.27
C GLY A 586 -10.90 -41.48 9.94
N LEU A 587 -11.15 -40.19 9.69
CA LEU A 587 -12.10 -39.37 10.44
C LEU A 587 -13.53 -39.91 10.58
N PRO A 588 -14.15 -40.61 9.58
CA PRO A 588 -15.47 -41.23 9.76
C PRO A 588 -15.50 -42.38 10.78
N ARG A 589 -14.33 -42.90 11.18
CA ARG A 589 -14.16 -43.96 12.20
C ARG A 589 -13.73 -43.42 13.57
N LEU A 590 -13.50 -42.10 13.69
CA LEU A 590 -13.07 -41.48 14.95
C LEU A 590 -14.26 -41.03 15.78
N THR A 591 -14.14 -41.10 17.11
CA THR A 591 -15.12 -40.47 18.02
C THR A 591 -15.12 -38.95 17.81
N ALA A 592 -16.25 -38.29 18.10
CA ALA A 592 -16.35 -36.83 17.92
C ALA A 592 -15.26 -36.04 18.66
N ARG A 593 -14.85 -36.50 19.85
CA ARG A 593 -13.74 -35.90 20.62
C ARG A 593 -12.38 -36.10 19.93
N ALA A 594 -12.09 -37.32 19.47
CA ALA A 594 -10.84 -37.61 18.76
C ALA A 594 -10.75 -36.85 17.42
N GLY A 595 -11.85 -36.79 16.66
CA GLY A 595 -11.92 -35.99 15.43
C GLY A 595 -11.67 -34.50 15.68
N LEU A 596 -12.29 -33.91 16.72
CA LEU A 596 -12.05 -32.51 17.07
C LEU A 596 -10.59 -32.24 17.49
N ALA A 597 -9.94 -33.18 18.19
CA ALA A 597 -8.52 -33.09 18.53
C ALA A 597 -7.64 -33.13 17.26
N VAL A 598 -7.94 -34.01 16.30
CA VAL A 598 -7.24 -34.09 15.01
C VAL A 598 -7.45 -32.81 14.17
N ALA A 599 -8.65 -32.24 14.15
CA ALA A 599 -8.92 -30.97 13.48
C ALA A 599 -8.17 -29.79 14.14
N GLY A 600 -8.13 -29.74 15.48
CA GLY A 600 -7.33 -28.77 16.23
C GLY A 600 -5.84 -28.90 15.93
N LEU A 601 -5.31 -30.13 15.87
CA LEU A 601 -3.92 -30.41 15.51
C LEU A 601 -3.58 -29.96 14.08
N ALA A 602 -4.47 -30.23 13.12
CA ALA A 602 -4.33 -29.80 11.73
C ALA A 602 -4.33 -28.26 11.58
N LEU A 603 -5.16 -27.55 12.36
CA LEU A 603 -5.17 -26.08 12.41
C LEU A 603 -3.88 -25.53 13.03
N VAL A 604 -3.45 -26.08 14.18
CA VAL A 604 -2.22 -25.65 14.87
C VAL A 604 -0.99 -25.84 13.98
N VAL A 605 -0.83 -27.01 13.34
CA VAL A 605 0.34 -27.28 12.49
C VAL A 605 0.32 -26.50 11.17
N GLY A 606 -0.87 -26.25 10.60
CA GLY A 606 -1.02 -25.38 9.43
C GLY A 606 -0.71 -23.91 9.74
N LEU A 607 -1.03 -23.44 10.95
CA LEU A 607 -0.75 -22.07 11.41
C LEU A 607 0.66 -21.89 11.98
N ALA A 608 1.36 -22.95 12.40
CA ALA A 608 2.68 -22.85 13.04
C ALA A 608 3.72 -22.12 12.17
N GLY A 609 3.74 -22.41 10.87
CA GLY A 609 4.58 -21.72 9.88
C GLY A 609 4.36 -20.20 9.84
N PRO A 610 3.18 -19.71 9.37
CA PRO A 610 2.90 -18.28 9.31
C PRO A 610 2.97 -17.60 10.68
N THR A 611 2.49 -18.24 11.76
CA THR A 611 2.55 -17.67 13.12
C THR A 611 3.98 -17.46 13.59
N SER A 612 4.92 -18.36 13.29
CA SER A 612 6.33 -18.17 13.64
C SER A 612 6.94 -16.95 12.92
N TYR A 613 6.66 -16.79 11.62
CA TYR A 613 7.13 -15.63 10.86
C TYR A 613 6.45 -14.33 11.32
N ALA A 614 5.16 -14.38 11.69
CA ALA A 614 4.43 -13.26 12.27
C ALA A 614 5.03 -12.81 13.61
N LEU A 615 5.39 -13.75 14.50
CA LEU A 615 6.07 -13.44 15.76
C LEU A 615 7.46 -12.83 15.53
N ALA A 616 8.25 -13.38 14.60
CA ALA A 616 9.54 -12.79 14.20
C ALA A 616 9.40 -11.37 13.64
N THR A 617 8.34 -11.11 12.88
CA THR A 617 7.98 -9.80 12.33
C THR A 617 7.56 -8.82 13.43
N ALA A 618 6.87 -9.29 14.48
CA ALA A 618 6.42 -8.45 15.58
C ALA A 618 7.53 -8.08 16.56
N ASP A 619 8.52 -8.96 16.77
CA ASP A 619 9.66 -8.69 17.65
C ASP A 619 10.71 -7.77 16.97
N SER A 620 10.89 -7.90 15.65
CA SER A 620 11.85 -7.12 14.87
C SER A 620 11.35 -5.68 14.59
N PRO A 621 12.18 -4.64 14.78
CA PRO A 621 11.85 -3.29 14.31
C PRO A 621 11.90 -3.22 12.77
N HIS A 622 11.07 -2.37 12.17
CA HIS A 622 11.01 -2.19 10.72
C HIS A 622 11.01 -0.69 10.36
N THR A 623 11.82 -0.28 9.39
CA THR A 623 11.93 1.10 8.93
C THR A 623 12.09 1.20 7.40
N GLY A 624 11.91 2.40 6.85
CA GLY A 624 12.15 2.73 5.44
C GLY A 624 11.04 2.32 4.47
N ALA A 625 11.20 2.70 3.19
CA ALA A 625 10.10 2.65 2.21
C ALA A 625 9.69 1.23 1.74
N ILE A 626 10.55 0.22 1.93
CA ILE A 626 10.34 -1.15 1.44
C ILE A 626 10.54 -2.20 2.57
N PRO A 627 9.64 -2.25 3.57
CA PRO A 627 9.69 -3.27 4.61
C PRO A 627 9.24 -4.65 4.07
N SER A 628 9.67 -5.73 4.75
CA SER A 628 9.28 -7.11 4.41
C SER A 628 9.21 -7.98 5.66
N ALA A 629 8.25 -8.89 5.72
CA ALA A 629 7.94 -9.70 6.90
C ALA A 629 8.73 -11.02 6.96
N GLY A 630 8.81 -11.59 8.15
CA GLY A 630 9.54 -12.81 8.49
C GLY A 630 10.78 -12.53 9.36
N PRO A 631 11.51 -13.58 9.77
CA PRO A 631 12.80 -13.41 10.41
C PRO A 631 13.81 -12.78 9.45
N THR A 632 14.50 -11.73 9.89
CA THR A 632 15.72 -11.26 9.23
C THR A 632 16.72 -12.41 9.19
N ALA A 633 16.95 -13.00 8.03
CA ALA A 633 17.95 -14.04 7.87
C ALA A 633 19.31 -13.45 8.26
N ALA A 634 19.93 -14.01 9.31
CA ALA A 634 21.26 -13.62 9.75
C ALA A 634 22.29 -14.04 8.69
N ALA A 635 22.44 -13.21 7.66
CA ALA A 635 23.43 -13.37 6.62
C ALA A 635 24.82 -13.11 7.22
N THR A 636 25.42 -14.16 7.78
CA THR A 636 26.74 -14.14 8.42
C THR A 636 27.85 -13.87 7.39
N ARG A 637 27.98 -12.60 7.01
CA ARG A 637 29.14 -12.00 6.36
C ARG A 637 29.65 -10.88 7.28
N PRO A 638 30.85 -11.00 7.87
CA PRO A 638 31.48 -9.87 8.53
C PRO A 638 31.62 -8.70 7.54
N GLY A 639 31.15 -7.50 7.92
CA GLY A 639 31.30 -6.28 7.12
C GLY A 639 30.11 -5.84 6.25
N GLY A 640 28.88 -6.32 6.51
CA GLY A 640 27.66 -5.78 5.89
C GLY A 640 26.72 -5.16 6.93
N GLY A 641 26.34 -3.89 6.75
CA GLY A 641 25.39 -3.19 7.63
C GLY A 641 23.93 -3.65 7.45
N PRO A 642 23.04 -3.42 8.43
CA PRO A 642 21.65 -3.85 8.39
C PRO A 642 20.79 -2.97 7.47
N GLY A 643 20.91 -3.17 6.16
CA GLY A 643 20.05 -2.54 5.16
C GLY A 643 20.54 -2.78 3.74
N GLY A 644 19.67 -3.31 2.87
CA GLY A 644 19.93 -3.41 1.43
C GLY A 644 19.91 -4.82 0.83
N PHE A 645 19.36 -4.88 -0.37
CA PHE A 645 19.15 -6.05 -1.24
C PHE A 645 20.38 -6.96 -1.42
N GLY A 646 20.42 -8.09 -0.72
CA GLY A 646 21.31 -9.21 -1.04
C GLY A 646 20.81 -10.02 -2.25
N GLY A 647 20.92 -9.48 -3.48
CA GLY A 647 20.26 -10.10 -4.65
C GLY A 647 20.82 -9.86 -6.04
N PHE A 648 21.89 -9.08 -6.24
CA PHE A 648 22.47 -8.91 -7.58
C PHE A 648 23.16 -10.20 -8.05
N GLY A 649 22.81 -10.64 -9.27
CA GLY A 649 23.10 -11.98 -9.77
C GLY A 649 24.58 -12.21 -10.11
N GLN A 650 25.34 -12.79 -9.17
CA GLN A 650 26.64 -13.38 -9.50
C GLN A 650 26.42 -14.70 -10.25
N GLY A 651 26.69 -14.72 -11.55
CA GLY A 651 26.61 -15.94 -12.37
C GLY A 651 27.58 -17.00 -11.85
N ARG A 652 27.06 -18.06 -11.22
CA ARG A 652 27.86 -19.21 -10.82
C ARG A 652 28.18 -20.08 -12.04
N GLY A 653 29.47 -20.21 -12.35
CA GLY A 653 29.95 -21.14 -13.37
C GLY A 653 29.54 -22.59 -13.07
N LEU A 654 29.38 -23.37 -14.14
CA LEU A 654 28.95 -24.77 -14.09
C LEU A 654 30.08 -25.68 -13.58
N GLY A 655 30.24 -25.76 -12.27
CA GLY A 655 31.09 -26.75 -11.62
C GLY A 655 30.37 -28.09 -11.42
N GLN A 656 30.42 -28.97 -12.41
CA GLN A 656 30.04 -30.38 -12.24
C GLN A 656 30.99 -31.29 -13.04
N GLY A 657 31.89 -31.98 -12.35
CA GLY A 657 32.90 -32.84 -12.97
C GLY A 657 32.48 -34.30 -13.12
N ARG A 658 32.95 -34.93 -14.20
CA ARG A 658 33.20 -36.37 -14.34
C ARG A 658 34.54 -36.54 -15.10
N GLY A 659 35.26 -37.62 -14.84
CA GLY A 659 36.67 -37.78 -15.25
C GLY A 659 36.90 -38.53 -16.57
N PHE A 660 38.09 -39.15 -16.67
CA PHE A 660 38.71 -39.84 -17.81
C PHE A 660 39.40 -38.93 -18.86
N GLY A 661 40.49 -39.43 -19.47
CA GLY A 661 40.84 -39.05 -20.86
C GLY A 661 42.10 -38.20 -21.14
N GLN A 662 43.29 -38.68 -20.78
CA GLN A 662 44.50 -38.73 -21.63
C GLN A 662 44.67 -37.75 -22.85
N GLY A 663 45.67 -36.85 -22.76
CA GLY A 663 46.49 -36.37 -23.90
C GLY A 663 45.99 -35.20 -24.76
N GLY A 664 46.89 -34.56 -25.54
CA GLY A 664 46.50 -33.62 -26.63
C GLY A 664 47.16 -32.23 -26.70
N THR A 665 48.47 -32.18 -26.91
CA THR A 665 49.26 -31.18 -27.69
C THR A 665 48.62 -29.90 -28.32
N ASN A 666 49.40 -28.79 -28.25
CA ASN A 666 49.56 -27.66 -29.20
C ASN A 666 48.56 -26.48 -29.23
N GLY A 667 49.08 -25.23 -29.33
CA GLY A 667 48.30 -24.03 -29.69
C GLY A 667 48.76 -22.63 -29.17
N PHE A 668 49.93 -22.11 -29.59
CA PHE A 668 50.30 -20.68 -29.51
C PHE A 668 49.91 -19.94 -30.83
N PRO A 669 50.04 -18.60 -30.99
CA PRO A 669 50.37 -17.51 -30.04
C PRO A 669 49.12 -16.57 -29.87
N GLY A 670 49.13 -15.22 -29.74
CA GLY A 670 50.17 -14.19 -29.72
C GLY A 670 49.60 -12.74 -29.72
N PHE A 671 50.47 -11.74 -29.48
CA PHE A 671 50.23 -10.27 -29.54
C PHE A 671 49.23 -9.67 -28.51
N GLY A 672 49.43 -8.46 -27.96
CA GLY A 672 50.60 -7.56 -28.03
C GLY A 672 50.22 -6.12 -27.62
N ALA A 673 50.93 -5.50 -26.68
CA ALA A 673 50.61 -4.16 -26.18
C ALA A 673 51.86 -3.34 -25.79
N PRO A 674 51.97 -2.07 -26.21
CA PRO A 674 52.84 -1.05 -25.59
C PRO A 674 52.06 -0.27 -24.51
N GLY A 675 52.67 0.38 -23.52
CA GLY A 675 54.09 0.44 -23.17
C GLY A 675 54.44 1.79 -22.52
N GLY A 676 55.30 1.80 -21.50
CA GLY A 676 55.86 3.03 -20.91
C GLY A 676 55.81 3.12 -19.38
N ALA A 677 56.97 3.03 -18.74
CA ALA A 677 57.19 3.39 -17.33
C ALA A 677 58.68 3.79 -17.12
N PRO A 678 58.99 4.84 -16.35
CA PRO A 678 60.33 5.08 -15.81
C PRO A 678 60.63 4.16 -14.61
N THR A 679 61.91 3.98 -14.27
CA THR A 679 62.41 2.94 -13.36
C THR A 679 63.32 3.48 -12.24
N LEU A 680 63.89 2.56 -11.44
CA LEU A 680 65.04 2.65 -10.51
C LEU A 680 64.69 2.70 -8.99
N PRO A 681 65.56 2.16 -8.09
CA PRO A 681 66.19 0.83 -8.23
C PRO A 681 66.38 0.01 -6.92
N GLY A 682 66.21 -1.32 -7.01
CA GLY A 682 67.09 -2.32 -6.36
C GLY A 682 66.91 -2.71 -4.89
N GLY A 683 67.14 -4.01 -4.58
CA GLY A 683 67.54 -4.48 -3.25
C GLY A 683 66.86 -5.74 -2.69
N GLY A 684 67.59 -6.86 -2.60
CA GLY A 684 67.51 -7.76 -1.43
C GLY A 684 66.50 -8.92 -1.41
N THR A 685 67.01 -10.11 -1.71
CA THR A 685 66.52 -11.46 -1.33
C THR A 685 65.92 -11.63 0.08
N GLY A 686 64.92 -12.51 0.25
CA GLY A 686 64.50 -13.04 1.57
C GLY A 686 63.41 -14.13 1.52
N GLN A 687 63.54 -15.21 2.30
CA GLN A 687 62.71 -16.43 2.21
C GLN A 687 61.99 -16.78 3.53
N GLY A 688 60.66 -16.93 3.48
CA GLY A 688 59.86 -17.71 4.44
C GLY A 688 59.67 -17.14 5.86
N GLY A 689 58.86 -17.81 6.68
CA GLY A 689 58.76 -17.54 8.13
C GLY A 689 57.35 -17.35 8.68
N THR A 690 56.78 -18.43 9.20
CA THR A 690 55.53 -18.52 9.99
C THR A 690 55.47 -17.63 11.25
N GLY A 691 54.34 -16.93 11.44
CA GLY A 691 53.56 -16.87 12.70
C GLY A 691 54.15 -16.24 13.99
N GLY A 692 53.34 -15.47 14.72
CA GLY A 692 53.63 -15.00 16.08
C GLY A 692 52.75 -13.82 16.51
N GLN A 693 52.29 -13.79 17.77
CA GLN A 693 51.39 -12.74 18.29
C GLN A 693 52.15 -11.60 18.99
N GLY A 694 51.78 -10.36 18.67
CA GLY A 694 51.53 -9.24 19.61
C GLY A 694 52.68 -8.69 20.48
N GLY A 695 52.80 -7.35 20.54
CA GLY A 695 53.60 -6.67 21.58
C GLY A 695 54.18 -5.29 21.19
N THR A 696 53.37 -4.23 21.34
CA THR A 696 53.76 -2.82 21.60
C THR A 696 55.22 -2.37 21.37
N GLY A 697 55.45 -1.48 20.39
CA GLY A 697 56.74 -0.77 20.20
C GLY A 697 56.61 0.52 19.37
N GLN A 698 56.72 1.67 20.04
CA GLN A 698 56.62 3.04 19.50
C GLN A 698 57.86 3.41 18.65
N GLY A 699 57.81 4.13 17.53
CA GLY A 699 56.65 4.60 16.73
C GLY A 699 57.06 5.67 15.68
N GLY A 700 56.07 6.20 14.92
CA GLY A 700 56.20 7.40 14.08
C GLY A 700 55.98 7.19 12.57
N GLY A 701 54.92 7.79 11.97
CA GLY A 701 54.74 7.65 10.50
C GLY A 701 53.44 8.02 9.76
N ARG A 702 52.47 8.77 10.34
CA ARG A 702 51.25 9.32 9.65
C ARG A 702 50.16 8.31 9.21
N PHE A 703 48.94 8.83 9.06
CA PHE A 703 47.71 8.20 8.53
C PHE A 703 47.21 6.92 9.24
N GLY A 704 46.95 7.02 10.55
CA GLY A 704 45.99 6.15 11.24
C GLY A 704 44.56 6.70 11.17
N GLY A 705 43.55 5.83 11.08
CA GLY A 705 42.14 6.23 10.86
C GLY A 705 41.35 6.53 12.14
N LEU A 706 40.36 7.42 12.03
CA LEU A 706 39.37 7.69 13.08
C LEU A 706 38.21 6.67 13.04
N ALA A 707 38.41 5.53 13.69
CA ALA A 707 37.30 4.71 14.17
C ALA A 707 36.83 5.26 15.54
N GLY A 708 35.82 6.13 15.53
CA GLY A 708 35.31 6.75 16.76
C GLY A 708 34.65 8.10 16.51
N GLY A 709 33.38 8.09 16.12
CA GLY A 709 32.58 9.30 15.96
C GLY A 709 31.14 8.98 15.56
N MET A 710 30.17 9.41 16.36
CA MET A 710 28.74 9.35 16.01
C MET A 710 28.38 10.54 15.13
N GLY A 711 28.77 10.50 13.84
CA GLY A 711 28.39 11.49 12.84
C GLY A 711 27.03 11.20 12.22
N GLY A 712 26.27 12.25 11.87
CA GLY A 712 24.95 12.12 11.26
C GLY A 712 25.05 11.56 9.83
N GLY A 713 24.47 10.40 9.56
CA GLY A 713 24.52 9.78 8.25
C GLY A 713 23.70 10.53 7.20
N MET A 714 24.27 10.77 6.02
CA MET A 714 23.48 11.17 4.85
C MET A 714 22.43 10.09 4.55
N GLY A 715 21.17 10.52 4.43
CA GLY A 715 20.04 9.65 4.14
C GLY A 715 20.08 9.08 2.72
N GLY A 716 19.27 8.06 2.48
CA GLY A 716 19.23 7.35 1.21
C GLY A 716 17.83 7.36 0.58
N LEU A 717 17.76 7.01 -0.69
CA LEU A 717 16.52 6.90 -1.48
C LEU A 717 15.42 6.00 -0.86
N LEU A 718 15.74 5.20 0.16
CA LEU A 718 14.85 4.22 0.77
C LEU A 718 14.69 4.35 2.30
N GLY A 719 15.26 5.38 2.93
CA GLY A 719 15.14 5.62 4.38
C GLY A 719 15.77 6.95 4.82
N GLY A 720 15.16 7.60 5.81
CA GLY A 720 15.41 9.00 6.13
C GLY A 720 16.76 9.33 6.75
N THR A 721 17.05 10.63 6.79
CA THR A 721 18.23 11.20 7.47
C THR A 721 18.09 11.08 8.99
N THR A 722 19.19 10.81 9.69
CA THR A 722 19.27 10.99 11.14
C THR A 722 20.29 12.11 11.41
N PRO A 723 19.87 13.38 11.46
CA PRO A 723 20.78 14.50 11.72
C PRO A 723 21.39 14.40 13.12
N GLY A 724 22.61 14.91 13.25
CA GLY A 724 23.25 15.09 14.56
C GLY A 724 22.62 16.24 15.36
N ALA A 725 23.13 16.44 16.57
CA ALA A 725 22.59 17.42 17.51
C ALA A 725 22.84 18.87 17.04
N ASP A 726 24.03 19.16 16.53
CA ASP A 726 24.45 20.51 16.15
C ASP A 726 23.77 20.96 14.85
N LEU A 727 23.56 20.04 13.91
CA LEU A 727 22.77 20.26 12.71
C LEU A 727 21.30 20.49 13.08
N THR A 728 20.75 19.66 13.98
CA THR A 728 19.36 19.84 14.46
C THR A 728 19.16 21.18 15.18
N ALA A 729 20.16 21.65 15.94
CA ALA A 729 20.15 22.95 16.59
C ALA A 729 20.31 24.10 15.58
N THR A 730 21.18 23.94 14.58
CA THR A 730 21.40 24.91 13.50
C THR A 730 20.10 25.13 12.72
N LEU A 731 19.44 24.07 12.26
CA LEU A 731 18.19 24.16 11.50
C LEU A 731 17.02 24.72 12.31
N LYS A 732 17.02 24.57 13.65
CA LYS A 732 16.03 25.19 14.56
C LYS A 732 16.26 26.69 14.77
N LYS A 733 17.48 27.19 14.57
CA LYS A 733 17.83 28.58 14.86
C LYS A 733 16.97 29.53 14.03
N ASN A 734 16.15 30.34 14.70
CA ASN A 734 15.19 31.27 14.11
C ASN A 734 14.21 30.64 13.09
N ALA A 735 13.96 29.32 13.16
CA ALA A 735 13.16 28.59 12.16
C ALA A 735 11.76 29.21 11.91
N SER A 736 11.12 29.72 12.96
CA SER A 736 9.80 30.37 12.92
C SER A 736 9.74 31.68 12.13
N ALA A 737 10.88 32.26 11.72
CA ALA A 737 10.92 33.40 10.81
C ALA A 737 10.71 33.00 9.33
N TYR A 738 10.77 31.70 9.02
CA TYR A 738 10.76 31.17 7.66
C TYR A 738 9.54 30.26 7.42
N ARG A 739 9.13 30.11 6.15
CA ARG A 739 8.12 29.10 5.78
C ARG A 739 8.71 27.69 5.77
N TRP A 740 10.02 27.58 5.54
CA TRP A 740 10.79 26.35 5.57
C TRP A 740 12.13 26.59 6.28
N ALA A 741 12.39 25.83 7.34
CA ALA A 741 13.66 25.86 8.07
C ALA A 741 14.81 25.32 7.20
N ALA A 742 14.52 24.41 6.28
CA ALA A 742 15.45 23.96 5.26
C ALA A 742 14.75 23.54 3.96
N ALA A 743 15.53 23.38 2.90
CA ALA A 743 15.16 22.64 1.69
C ALA A 743 16.22 21.59 1.34
N THR A 744 15.81 20.44 0.81
CA THR A 744 16.74 19.39 0.32
C THR A 744 16.09 18.55 -0.77
N VAL A 745 16.89 17.76 -1.50
CA VAL A 745 16.43 16.93 -2.62
C VAL A 745 15.93 15.58 -2.11
N GLY A 746 14.71 15.20 -2.49
CA GLY A 746 14.05 13.96 -2.08
C GLY A 746 13.26 14.10 -0.77
N SER A 747 11.98 13.70 -0.78
CA SER A 747 11.11 13.75 0.40
C SER A 747 11.63 12.91 1.57
N GLU A 748 12.33 11.81 1.33
CA GLU A 748 12.85 10.95 2.40
C GLU A 748 14.00 11.62 3.16
N ASN A 749 14.84 12.38 2.46
CA ASN A 749 15.87 13.20 3.07
C ASN A 749 15.24 14.36 3.86
N ALA A 750 14.21 15.00 3.32
CA ALA A 750 13.48 16.07 3.99
C ALA A 750 12.75 15.57 5.25
N ALA A 751 12.16 14.37 5.20
CA ALA A 751 11.39 13.77 6.28
C ALA A 751 12.22 13.58 7.56
N GLY A 752 13.41 13.00 7.45
CA GLY A 752 14.30 12.78 8.61
C GLY A 752 14.71 14.09 9.29
N TYR A 753 15.03 15.13 8.51
CA TYR A 753 15.29 16.47 9.06
C TYR A 753 14.03 17.06 9.73
N GLN A 754 12.87 17.01 9.07
CA GLN A 754 11.61 17.57 9.60
C GLN A 754 11.15 16.87 10.89
N LEU A 755 11.35 15.55 11.02
CA LEU A 755 10.99 14.79 12.22
C LEU A 755 11.92 15.10 13.41
N ALA A 756 13.20 15.40 13.16
CA ALA A 756 14.18 15.76 14.18
C ALA A 756 14.12 17.24 14.60
N THR A 757 13.95 18.16 13.64
CA THR A 757 13.77 19.59 13.93
C THR A 757 12.38 19.88 14.48
N ARG A 758 11.36 19.12 14.07
CA ARG A 758 9.93 19.43 14.16
C ARG A 758 9.47 20.61 13.28
N GLU A 759 10.37 21.18 12.48
CA GLU A 759 10.16 22.35 11.63
C GLU A 759 9.95 21.96 10.16
N PRO A 760 9.27 22.77 9.33
CA PRO A 760 8.98 22.42 7.94
C PRO A 760 10.25 22.34 7.09
N VAL A 761 10.43 21.23 6.36
CA VAL A 761 11.55 21.05 5.41
C VAL A 761 11.01 20.82 4.01
N MET A 762 11.37 21.68 3.06
CA MET A 762 10.94 21.57 1.67
C MET A 762 11.62 20.37 0.99
N ALA A 763 10.80 19.41 0.55
CA ALA A 763 11.22 18.35 -0.36
C ALA A 763 11.25 18.85 -1.82
N ILE A 764 12.45 18.95 -2.39
CA ILE A 764 12.66 19.32 -3.80
C ILE A 764 12.61 18.05 -4.65
N GLY A 765 11.76 18.07 -5.69
CA GLY A 765 11.59 16.99 -6.66
C GLY A 765 10.83 15.77 -6.14
N GLY A 766 9.99 15.93 -5.13
CA GLY A 766 9.17 14.84 -4.58
C GLY A 766 10.01 13.73 -3.96
N PHE A 767 9.52 12.48 -3.97
CA PHE A 767 10.13 11.38 -3.24
C PHE A 767 11.61 11.15 -3.55
N ASN A 768 11.98 11.19 -4.84
CA ASN A 768 13.30 10.81 -5.35
C ASN A 768 14.05 11.91 -6.13
N GLY A 769 13.55 13.15 -6.09
CA GLY A 769 14.16 14.28 -6.79
C GLY A 769 13.75 14.45 -8.27
N THR A 770 12.81 13.65 -8.79
CA THR A 770 12.43 13.64 -10.23
C THR A 770 11.10 14.32 -10.58
N ASP A 771 10.37 14.89 -9.61
CA ASP A 771 9.24 15.78 -9.91
C ASP A 771 9.74 17.19 -10.34
N PRO A 772 9.05 17.91 -11.25
CA PRO A 772 9.38 19.28 -11.62
C PRO A 772 8.81 20.31 -10.63
N SER A 773 9.18 20.18 -9.34
CA SER A 773 8.69 21.07 -8.28
C SER A 773 9.67 21.21 -7.10
N PRO A 774 9.95 22.44 -6.62
CA PRO A 774 9.74 23.70 -7.34
C PRO A 774 10.59 23.76 -8.62
N THR A 775 10.26 24.67 -9.55
CA THR A 775 11.19 25.03 -10.63
C THR A 775 12.33 25.91 -10.07
N LEU A 776 13.45 26.02 -10.80
CA LEU A 776 14.57 26.88 -10.38
C LEU A 776 14.12 28.33 -10.13
N ALA A 777 13.31 28.90 -11.02
CA ALA A 777 12.78 30.25 -10.87
C ALA A 777 11.88 30.41 -9.63
N GLN A 778 11.03 29.42 -9.33
CA GLN A 778 10.23 29.41 -8.09
C GLN A 778 11.10 29.30 -6.84
N PHE A 779 12.13 28.47 -6.86
CA PHE A 779 13.08 28.35 -5.74
C PHE A 779 13.84 29.66 -5.50
N GLN A 780 14.35 30.28 -6.57
CA GLN A 780 14.98 31.61 -6.51
C GLN A 780 14.04 32.67 -5.94
N GLN A 781 12.76 32.69 -6.35
CA GLN A 781 11.75 33.57 -5.77
C GLN A 781 11.45 33.28 -4.30
N TYR A 782 11.53 32.01 -3.85
CA TYR A 782 11.35 31.66 -2.44
C TYR A 782 12.55 32.10 -1.58
N VAL A 783 13.77 31.98 -2.09
CA VAL A 783 14.99 32.48 -1.43
C VAL A 783 14.98 34.01 -1.37
N ALA A 784 14.75 34.70 -2.50
CA ALA A 784 14.68 36.16 -2.54
C ALA A 784 13.56 36.76 -1.68
N ALA A 785 12.48 36.01 -1.45
CA ALA A 785 11.40 36.39 -0.54
C ALA A 785 11.60 35.93 0.92
N GLY A 786 12.80 35.46 1.30
CA GLY A 786 13.13 35.06 2.67
C GLY A 786 12.33 33.87 3.21
N LYS A 787 11.85 32.96 2.34
CA LYS A 787 10.95 31.86 2.74
C LYS A 787 11.67 30.59 3.18
N ILE A 788 12.96 30.45 2.85
CA ILE A 788 13.78 29.26 3.11
C ILE A 788 15.07 29.73 3.80
N HIS A 789 15.41 29.17 4.97
CA HIS A 789 16.63 29.53 5.70
C HIS A 789 17.87 28.82 5.14
N TYR A 790 17.84 27.48 5.13
CA TYR A 790 18.98 26.64 4.71
C TYR A 790 18.68 25.80 3.48
N PHE A 791 19.69 25.48 2.67
CA PHE A 791 19.68 24.35 1.75
C PHE A 791 20.65 23.28 2.26
N ILE A 792 20.21 22.03 2.29
CA ILE A 792 21.01 20.90 2.76
C ILE A 792 21.44 20.06 1.54
N GLY A 793 22.74 20.06 1.27
CA GLY A 793 23.37 19.24 0.24
C GLY A 793 23.57 17.79 0.67
N GLY A 794 23.80 16.90 -0.31
CA GLY A 794 24.04 15.47 -0.07
C GLY A 794 22.93 14.53 -0.55
N GLY A 795 21.79 15.06 -1.00
CA GLY A 795 20.79 14.24 -1.70
C GLY A 795 21.28 13.82 -3.09
N LEU A 796 21.17 12.53 -3.42
CA LEU A 796 21.34 12.04 -4.79
C LEU A 796 20.28 12.69 -5.69
N SER A 797 20.69 13.57 -6.60
CA SER A 797 19.86 14.02 -7.72
C SER A 797 19.67 12.84 -8.68
N GLY A 798 18.63 12.04 -8.44
CA GLY A 798 18.45 10.76 -9.10
C GLY A 798 18.28 10.92 -10.60
N SER A 799 19.12 10.21 -11.38
CA SER A 799 18.86 9.89 -12.79
C SER A 799 17.75 8.83 -12.86
N GLY A 800 16.57 9.22 -12.40
CA GLY A 800 15.37 8.38 -12.31
C GLY A 800 14.48 8.55 -13.53
N ASN A 801 13.32 7.88 -13.51
CA ASN A 801 12.41 7.80 -14.66
C ASN A 801 11.46 9.02 -14.76
N GLY A 802 11.84 10.19 -14.24
CA GLY A 802 11.13 11.46 -14.39
C GLY A 802 11.97 12.42 -15.23
N GLY A 803 11.33 13.21 -16.09
CA GLY A 803 12.01 14.08 -17.06
C GLY A 803 12.56 15.38 -16.47
N SER A 804 12.33 15.64 -15.18
CA SER A 804 12.73 16.86 -14.48
C SER A 804 14.24 16.91 -14.21
N GLN A 805 14.87 18.03 -14.61
CA GLN A 805 16.20 18.41 -14.12
C GLN A 805 16.14 19.48 -13.02
N SER A 806 14.94 19.87 -12.54
CA SER A 806 14.78 21.02 -11.65
C SER A 806 15.53 20.88 -10.33
N ALA A 807 15.55 19.70 -9.72
CA ALA A 807 16.28 19.45 -8.47
C ALA A 807 17.81 19.60 -8.66
N ALA A 808 18.35 19.13 -9.77
CA ALA A 808 19.77 19.27 -10.11
C ALA A 808 20.14 20.73 -10.41
N ALA A 809 19.29 21.44 -11.16
CA ALA A 809 19.48 22.85 -11.47
C ALA A 809 19.43 23.74 -10.21
N ILE A 810 18.55 23.45 -9.25
CA ILE A 810 18.51 24.13 -7.94
C ILE A 810 19.77 23.84 -7.13
N ALA A 811 20.19 22.58 -7.02
CA ALA A 811 21.40 22.22 -6.28
C ALA A 811 22.65 22.90 -6.87
N ALA A 812 22.81 22.91 -8.20
CA ALA A 812 23.90 23.59 -8.88
C ALA A 812 23.86 25.11 -8.69
N TRP A 813 22.67 25.73 -8.77
CA TRP A 813 22.52 27.17 -8.52
C TRP A 813 22.91 27.55 -7.09
N VAL A 814 22.46 26.78 -6.07
CA VAL A 814 22.85 27.02 -4.68
C VAL A 814 24.37 26.90 -4.50
N GLN A 815 24.98 25.83 -5.04
CA GLN A 815 26.43 25.59 -5.00
C GLN A 815 27.27 26.71 -5.64
N GLN A 816 26.71 27.43 -6.62
CA GLN A 816 27.38 28.54 -7.31
C GLN A 816 27.22 29.90 -6.60
N ASN A 817 26.15 30.08 -5.82
CA ASN A 817 25.76 31.40 -5.29
C ASN A 817 25.97 31.55 -3.78
N PHE A 818 26.04 30.45 -3.02
CA PHE A 818 26.13 30.46 -1.55
C PHE A 818 27.33 29.65 -1.05
N THR A 819 27.92 30.10 0.06
CA THR A 819 29.06 29.43 0.69
C THR A 819 28.64 28.12 1.35
N ALA A 820 29.34 27.03 1.01
CA ALA A 820 29.16 25.74 1.67
C ALA A 820 29.75 25.75 3.09
N THR A 821 29.00 25.25 4.06
CA THR A 821 29.45 24.94 5.42
C THR A 821 29.22 23.46 5.72
N THR A 822 29.86 22.92 6.75
CA THR A 822 29.68 21.52 7.16
C THR A 822 29.33 21.45 8.64
N VAL A 823 28.20 20.81 8.96
CA VAL A 823 27.72 20.59 10.35
C VAL A 823 27.36 19.12 10.49
N ASP A 824 27.85 18.45 11.54
CA ASP A 824 27.72 16.99 11.76
C ASP A 824 28.17 16.10 10.58
N GLY A 825 29.00 16.63 9.67
CA GLY A 825 29.43 15.96 8.44
C GLY A 825 28.51 16.18 7.22
N VAL A 826 27.40 16.91 7.40
CA VAL A 826 26.44 17.26 6.33
C VAL A 826 26.75 18.65 5.78
N THR A 827 26.67 18.82 4.46
CA THR A 827 26.88 20.12 3.80
C THR A 827 25.63 21.00 3.88
N VAL A 828 25.75 22.20 4.41
CA VAL A 828 24.66 23.17 4.58
C VAL A 828 25.04 24.52 3.98
N TYR A 829 24.09 25.15 3.30
CA TYR A 829 24.21 26.48 2.71
C TYR A 829 23.19 27.41 3.38
N ASP A 830 23.65 28.52 3.92
CA ASP A 830 22.77 29.59 4.42
C ASP A 830 22.28 30.42 3.22
N LEU A 831 20.97 30.44 2.99
CA LEU A 831 20.34 31.13 1.86
C LEU A 831 20.00 32.60 2.18
N THR A 832 20.29 33.04 3.40
CA THR A 832 20.06 34.41 3.89
C THR A 832 21.37 35.21 3.98
N ALA A 833 22.51 34.52 4.03
CA ALA A 833 23.81 35.11 3.76
C ALA A 833 23.84 35.74 2.35
N THR A 834 24.50 36.90 2.22
CA THR A 834 24.61 37.63 0.96
C THR A 834 25.25 36.75 -0.11
N ALA A 835 24.55 36.52 -1.22
CA ALA A 835 25.05 35.69 -2.32
C ALA A 835 26.39 36.23 -2.85
N THR A 836 27.31 35.34 -3.19
CA THR A 836 28.70 35.69 -3.53
C THR A 836 28.76 36.47 -4.85
N ALA A 837 28.88 37.79 -4.74
CA ALA A 837 28.81 38.73 -5.86
C ALA A 837 29.97 38.55 -6.86
N THR A 838 29.76 37.68 -7.84
CA THR A 838 30.73 37.39 -8.91
C THR A 838 30.58 38.43 -10.03
N THR A 839 31.11 39.63 -9.76
CA THR A 839 30.99 40.79 -10.65
C THR A 839 31.92 40.71 -11.86
N SER A 840 31.61 39.82 -12.82
CA SER A 840 32.29 39.71 -14.12
C SER A 840 31.85 40.82 -15.09
N ALA A 841 32.14 42.08 -14.73
CA ALA A 841 31.83 43.26 -15.53
C ALA A 841 32.85 43.48 -16.67
N THR A 842 32.75 42.70 -17.75
CA THR A 842 33.55 42.91 -18.96
C THR A 842 32.97 44.04 -19.81
N THR A 843 33.38 45.28 -19.53
CA THR A 843 32.98 46.46 -20.31
C THR A 843 33.68 46.49 -21.68
N THR A 844 33.04 45.92 -22.70
CA THR A 844 33.51 46.02 -24.10
C THR A 844 33.14 47.38 -24.69
N THR A 845 34.01 48.37 -24.53
CA THR A 845 33.86 49.68 -25.17
C THR A 845 34.20 49.59 -26.67
N ALA A 846 33.19 49.30 -27.50
CA ALA A 846 33.34 49.37 -28.96
C ALA A 846 33.61 50.82 -29.41
N ARG A 847 34.69 51.02 -30.17
CA ARG A 847 35.05 52.32 -30.76
C ARG A 847 34.91 52.21 -32.27
N ALA A 848 34.14 53.11 -32.88
CA ALA A 848 33.83 53.06 -34.30
C ALA A 848 34.99 53.59 -35.18
N THR A 849 35.25 52.86 -36.27
CA THR A 849 35.86 53.29 -37.53
C THR A 849 35.26 52.42 -38.63
#